data_AF-A0A926VXJ2-F1
#
_entry.id   AF-A0A926VXJ2-F1
#
_cell.length_a   1.000
_cell.length_b   1.000
_cell.length_c   1.000
_cell.angle_alpha   90.00
_cell.angle_beta   90.00
_cell.angle_gamma   90.00
#
_symmetry.space_group_name_H-M   'P 1'
#
loop_
_entity.id
_entity.type
_entity.pdbx_description
1 polymer ?
#
loop_
_entity_poly.entity_id
_entity_poly.type
_entity_poly.pdbx_seq_one_letter_code
_entity_poly.pdbx_strand_id
1 'polypeptide(L)'
;MSTEIIIITSEVFVAYSQCPRKAFLMLFSDDKGTPHDYYPIIEERKRTHQTEYLKIFKQEHLDAKKYDENNFNGNTFLVEARLKSECWEAYCDVLTKVDASSSRRNLIYEPKIIIGTYSITNEQKTELLFIGKILGQIQKQLPAVGTIVGMDGKAHRVKLESGYKSINLFLKTLQAWVEEKPIEPPPLILNKHCPSCQFRDLCREQAVKENNLSLLDRMTQKAIQKYHKKGIFTIYQLSYLFRLRRNKKKRKSKLPVKHNLELQALAIREQKIYIQDLPELSRKPVELFLDIEGIPDENFHYLIGLLICTVENASYHSFWADTTDDEESIWKQLVEKINEYPEAEIYHYGSYEVKAINELAKRYSTDCELIKQRLINLNSYIYGKVYFPTYSNSLKAIGDFIGIYWTVPNASGLQSIAWRYQWEDSQEIEHKQKLIQYNQDDCRALKLLADEFCKIFINSELESNIDFANQPKKESTETGKKIHNQFDTILKFAHADYDKKKISICKENTNGNTRGGQKGHKGHTKAIPSKVNKVIYIPASEICSRCNGELLKEEYKTIEKVVIDLVFSKNGCRKKINKYISCRNYCPICYKYSAPQSFFEFATPCSFGHGFKAWVVYQRLVLRLSYRMIMQQSKELFGESISQGSISNFLTDFSEQYAKTELILIQKIIESPFVHVDETQISIRGINQYVWVFTDGSNVVFRLTQTREAEIVHAFLSDYKGVLVSDFYGGYDSVNCKQQKCWSHLIRDLNDDLWEAPFDTEFECFVSEVRNLIIPILETVEKYGLKERHLNKFKKLVEKFYCQNIVERVYHSDLAAKYQKRFERYRESLFTFLEQDAIPWNNNTAERAIRHLAIQRKISGSFSESGATSYLVLLGIMQNCRFQDKSLLKFFMSGEKDIDKFKRTK
;
A
#
# COMPACT_ATOMS: atom_id res chain seq x y z
N MET A 1 -25.52 27.26 -47.86
CA MET A 1 -24.85 25.98 -48.20
C MET A 1 -25.79 24.87 -47.78
N SER A 2 -25.99 23.87 -48.64
CA SER A 2 -26.81 22.69 -48.33
C SER A 2 -26.21 21.95 -47.14
N THR A 3 -26.91 21.94 -46.01
CA THR A 3 -26.57 21.12 -44.85
C THR A 3 -26.78 19.66 -45.23
N GLU A 4 -25.69 18.94 -45.48
CA GLU A 4 -25.75 17.48 -45.54
C GLU A 4 -26.33 16.97 -44.22
N ILE A 5 -27.43 16.22 -44.32
CA ILE A 5 -28.07 15.63 -43.14
C ILE A 5 -27.15 14.52 -42.66
N ILE A 6 -26.46 14.76 -41.55
CA ILE A 6 -25.57 13.77 -40.94
C ILE A 6 -26.43 12.63 -40.38
N ILE A 7 -26.32 11.46 -41.00
CA ILE A 7 -27.03 10.24 -40.60
C ILE A 7 -26.14 9.42 -39.66
N ILE A 8 -26.68 9.06 -38.51
CA ILE A 8 -26.00 8.20 -37.54
C ILE A 8 -26.37 6.73 -37.83
N THR A 9 -25.40 5.99 -38.35
CA THR A 9 -25.55 4.56 -38.64
C THR A 9 -25.30 3.68 -37.40
N SER A 10 -25.69 2.41 -37.47
CA SER A 10 -25.34 1.39 -36.46
C SER A 10 -23.83 1.33 -36.18
N GLU A 11 -22.99 1.47 -37.21
CA GLU A 11 -21.52 1.48 -37.10
C GLU A 11 -21.02 2.65 -36.24
N VAL A 12 -21.52 3.86 -36.48
CA VAL A 12 -21.19 5.06 -35.69
C VAL A 12 -21.65 4.89 -34.25
N PHE A 13 -22.83 4.31 -34.03
CA PHE A 13 -23.35 4.06 -32.69
C PHE A 13 -22.50 3.06 -31.90
N VAL A 14 -22.12 1.94 -32.52
CA VAL A 14 -21.21 0.94 -31.93
C VAL A 14 -19.83 1.56 -31.70
N ALA A 15 -19.30 2.34 -32.66
CA ALA A 15 -18.05 3.06 -32.53
C ALA A 15 -18.04 4.01 -31.32
N TYR A 16 -19.16 4.70 -31.04
CA TYR A 16 -19.27 5.58 -29.87
C TYR A 16 -19.18 4.78 -28.56
N SER A 17 -19.83 3.61 -28.52
CA SER A 17 -19.77 2.71 -27.35
C SER A 17 -18.36 2.18 -27.05
N GLN A 18 -17.54 2.00 -28.09
CA GLN A 18 -16.13 1.60 -27.99
C GLN A 18 -15.21 2.79 -27.64
N CYS A 19 -15.38 3.92 -28.32
CA CYS A 19 -14.59 5.13 -28.18
C CYS A 19 -15.33 6.34 -28.77
N PRO A 20 -15.79 7.32 -27.96
CA PRO A 20 -16.45 8.52 -28.47
C PRO A 20 -15.63 9.29 -29.51
N ARG A 21 -14.30 9.28 -29.41
CA ARG A 21 -13.41 9.91 -30.40
C ARG A 21 -13.42 9.19 -31.76
N LYS A 22 -13.58 7.86 -31.80
CA LYS A 22 -13.75 7.10 -33.05
C LYS A 22 -15.04 7.54 -33.77
N ALA A 23 -16.16 7.58 -33.05
CA ALA A 23 -17.43 8.04 -33.62
C ALA A 23 -17.38 9.51 -34.09
N PHE A 24 -16.72 10.39 -33.33
CA PHE A 24 -16.51 11.78 -33.76
C PHE A 24 -15.71 11.87 -35.06
N LEU A 25 -14.60 11.13 -35.17
CA LEU A 25 -13.81 11.10 -36.41
C LEU A 25 -14.63 10.52 -37.58
N MET A 26 -15.39 9.43 -37.39
CA MET A 26 -16.27 8.87 -38.42
C MET A 26 -17.37 9.84 -38.91
N LEU A 27 -17.81 10.79 -38.08
CA LEU A 27 -18.86 11.76 -38.41
C LEU A 27 -18.34 13.09 -38.96
N PHE A 28 -17.12 13.50 -38.61
CA PHE A 28 -16.65 14.89 -38.80
C PHE A 28 -15.24 15.03 -39.39
N SER A 29 -14.55 13.93 -39.68
CA SER A 29 -13.22 13.90 -40.33
C SER A 29 -13.34 13.37 -41.76
N ASP A 30 -12.64 14.01 -42.70
CA ASP A 30 -12.52 13.52 -44.08
C ASP A 30 -11.61 12.29 -44.17
N ASP A 31 -10.61 12.21 -43.27
CA ASP A 31 -9.79 11.02 -43.11
C ASP A 31 -10.60 9.89 -42.46
N LYS A 32 -10.69 8.75 -43.15
CA LYS A 32 -11.36 7.53 -42.69
C LYS A 32 -10.42 6.59 -41.91
N GLY A 33 -9.12 6.88 -41.85
CA GLY A 33 -8.11 6.04 -41.21
C GLY A 33 -7.82 4.74 -41.97
N THR A 34 -6.88 3.95 -41.44
CA THR A 34 -6.46 2.68 -42.04
C THR A 34 -6.96 1.51 -41.19
N PRO A 35 -7.94 0.71 -41.64
CA PRO A 35 -8.43 -0.44 -40.88
C PRO A 35 -7.29 -1.44 -40.62
N HIS A 36 -7.39 -2.20 -39.52
CA HIS A 36 -6.53 -3.36 -39.30
C HIS A 36 -7.05 -4.53 -40.14
N ASP A 37 -6.16 -5.33 -40.73
CA ASP A 37 -6.46 -6.48 -41.60
C ASP A 37 -7.55 -7.43 -41.05
N TYR A 38 -7.62 -7.60 -39.73
CA TYR A 38 -8.65 -8.37 -39.04
C TYR A 38 -10.08 -7.86 -39.29
N TYR A 39 -10.29 -6.54 -39.40
CA TYR A 39 -11.63 -5.96 -39.52
C TYR A 39 -12.29 -6.26 -40.87
N PRO A 40 -11.63 -6.04 -42.03
CA PRO A 40 -12.17 -6.48 -43.33
C PRO A 40 -12.48 -7.97 -43.40
N ILE A 41 -11.64 -8.84 -42.80
CA ILE A 41 -11.86 -10.30 -42.80
C ILE A 41 -13.15 -10.65 -42.04
N ILE A 42 -13.38 -10.06 -40.86
CA ILE A 42 -14.62 -10.30 -40.09
C ILE A 42 -15.85 -9.75 -40.81
N GLU A 43 -15.77 -8.61 -41.50
CA GLU A 43 -16.89 -8.09 -42.31
C GLU A 43 -17.18 -9.00 -43.52
N GLU A 44 -16.17 -9.53 -44.21
CA GLU A 44 -16.40 -10.42 -45.35
C GLU A 44 -16.93 -11.80 -44.90
N ARG A 45 -16.45 -12.34 -43.76
CA ARG A 45 -17.04 -13.52 -43.12
C ARG A 45 -18.50 -13.27 -42.68
N LYS A 46 -18.79 -12.10 -42.08
CA LYS A 46 -20.17 -11.67 -41.76
C LYS A 46 -21.05 -11.63 -43.01
N ARG A 47 -20.58 -11.01 -44.09
CA ARG A 47 -21.29 -10.87 -45.37
C ARG A 47 -21.57 -12.22 -46.03
N THR A 48 -20.60 -13.13 -46.00
CA THR A 48 -20.73 -14.49 -46.55
C THR A 48 -21.80 -15.27 -45.79
N HIS A 49 -21.66 -15.38 -44.46
CA HIS A 49 -22.61 -16.06 -43.60
C HIS A 49 -24.02 -15.43 -43.68
N GLN A 50 -24.12 -14.10 -43.69
CA GLN A 50 -25.37 -13.37 -43.92
C GLN A 50 -26.03 -13.77 -45.25
N THR A 51 -25.27 -13.84 -46.34
CA THR A 51 -25.79 -14.19 -47.67
C THR A 51 -26.31 -15.64 -47.71
N GLU A 52 -25.57 -16.57 -47.11
CA GLU A 52 -25.96 -17.98 -47.01
C GLU A 52 -27.19 -18.17 -46.11
N TYR A 53 -27.18 -17.58 -44.91
CA TYR A 53 -28.29 -17.63 -43.97
C TYR A 53 -29.56 -17.04 -44.60
N LEU A 54 -29.49 -15.87 -45.24
CA LEU A 54 -30.66 -15.25 -45.89
C LEU A 54 -31.15 -16.06 -47.10
N LYS A 55 -30.27 -16.79 -47.80
CA LYS A 55 -30.65 -17.70 -48.89
C LYS A 55 -31.44 -18.90 -48.37
N ILE A 56 -30.95 -19.55 -47.31
CA ILE A 56 -31.63 -20.68 -46.65
C ILE A 56 -32.96 -20.20 -46.04
N PHE A 57 -32.94 -19.08 -45.31
CA PHE A 57 -34.12 -18.50 -44.67
C PHE A 57 -35.25 -18.16 -45.66
N LYS A 58 -34.91 -17.64 -46.85
CA LYS A 58 -35.89 -17.41 -47.94
C LYS A 58 -36.44 -18.69 -48.58
N GLN A 59 -35.72 -19.82 -48.48
CA GLN A 59 -36.20 -21.12 -48.94
C GLN A 59 -37.14 -21.78 -47.91
N GLU A 60 -36.83 -21.64 -46.62
CA GLU A 60 -37.67 -22.15 -45.52
C GLU A 60 -38.94 -21.31 -45.30
N HIS A 61 -38.86 -19.99 -45.51
CA HIS A 61 -39.97 -19.04 -45.31
C HIS A 61 -40.38 -18.36 -46.63
N LEU A 62 -41.25 -19.03 -47.39
CA LEU A 62 -41.79 -18.54 -48.66
C LEU A 62 -42.58 -17.21 -48.55
N ASP A 63 -43.01 -16.82 -47.35
CA ASP A 63 -43.68 -15.55 -47.06
C ASP A 63 -42.72 -14.41 -46.68
N ALA A 64 -41.41 -14.67 -46.60
CA ALA A 64 -40.39 -13.67 -46.34
C ALA A 64 -40.20 -12.73 -47.55
N LYS A 65 -40.48 -11.44 -47.36
CA LYS A 65 -40.30 -10.42 -48.41
C LYS A 65 -39.20 -9.43 -48.03
N LYS A 66 -38.57 -8.84 -49.04
CA LYS A 66 -37.66 -7.71 -48.83
C LYS A 66 -38.42 -6.54 -48.19
N TYR A 67 -37.79 -5.88 -47.24
CA TYR A 67 -38.33 -4.70 -46.56
C TYR A 67 -38.59 -3.55 -47.54
N ASP A 68 -39.73 -2.89 -47.36
CA ASP A 68 -40.14 -1.64 -48.03
C ASP A 68 -40.75 -0.72 -46.98
N GLU A 69 -40.28 0.52 -46.89
CA GLU A 69 -40.76 1.55 -45.97
C GLU A 69 -42.28 1.79 -46.13
N ASN A 70 -42.82 1.61 -47.34
CA ASN A 70 -44.25 1.81 -47.65
C ASN A 70 -45.14 0.61 -47.28
N ASN A 71 -44.57 -0.58 -47.02
CA ASN A 71 -45.32 -1.83 -46.83
C ASN A 71 -44.93 -2.58 -45.53
N PHE A 72 -44.66 -1.82 -44.48
CA PHE A 72 -44.15 -2.33 -43.20
C PHE A 72 -45.06 -3.37 -42.51
N ASN A 73 -46.39 -3.29 -42.67
CA ASN A 73 -47.33 -4.09 -41.87
C ASN A 73 -47.79 -5.43 -42.51
N GLY A 74 -47.38 -5.74 -43.74
CA GLY A 74 -48.02 -6.77 -44.57
C GLY A 74 -47.61 -8.23 -44.35
N ASN A 75 -46.35 -8.52 -43.99
CA ASN A 75 -45.78 -9.89 -44.03
C ASN A 75 -45.30 -10.38 -42.66
N THR A 76 -45.20 -11.69 -42.45
CA THR A 76 -44.70 -12.31 -41.20
C THR A 76 -43.20 -12.09 -41.01
N PHE A 77 -42.44 -12.16 -42.09
CA PHE A 77 -41.00 -11.94 -42.11
C PHE A 77 -40.64 -10.85 -43.12
N LEU A 78 -39.80 -9.90 -42.70
CA LEU A 78 -39.17 -8.92 -43.58
C LEU A 78 -37.66 -9.14 -43.54
N VAL A 79 -37.00 -9.13 -44.70
CA VAL A 79 -35.54 -9.34 -44.81
C VAL A 79 -34.83 -8.12 -45.42
N GLU A 80 -33.55 -7.97 -45.10
CA GLU A 80 -32.69 -6.86 -45.55
C GLU A 80 -33.28 -5.47 -45.18
N ALA A 81 -33.74 -5.33 -43.93
CA ALA A 81 -34.48 -4.17 -43.45
C ALA A 81 -33.57 -2.96 -43.16
N ARG A 82 -33.71 -1.92 -43.98
CA ARG A 82 -33.09 -0.60 -43.78
C ARG A 82 -34.06 0.31 -43.05
N LEU A 83 -33.92 0.39 -41.73
CA LEU A 83 -34.76 1.16 -40.82
C LEU A 83 -34.23 2.59 -40.72
N LYS A 84 -35.09 3.59 -41.00
CA LYS A 84 -34.77 5.01 -40.85
C LYS A 84 -35.78 5.69 -39.93
N SER A 85 -35.28 6.57 -39.07
CA SER A 85 -36.11 7.44 -38.22
C SER A 85 -35.31 8.70 -37.90
N GLU A 86 -35.82 9.89 -38.24
CA GLU A 86 -35.13 11.17 -37.97
C GLU A 86 -33.70 11.19 -38.55
N CYS A 87 -32.65 11.32 -37.72
CA CYS A 87 -31.24 11.24 -38.09
C CYS A 87 -30.62 9.83 -37.93
N TRP A 88 -31.41 8.82 -37.60
CA TRP A 88 -30.97 7.46 -37.29
C TRP A 88 -31.17 6.50 -38.47
N GLU A 89 -30.15 5.71 -38.76
CA GLU A 89 -30.22 4.63 -39.75
C GLU A 89 -29.68 3.31 -39.18
N ALA A 90 -30.46 2.24 -39.30
CA ALA A 90 -30.10 0.91 -38.89
C ALA A 90 -30.37 -0.10 -40.00
N TYR A 91 -29.45 -1.05 -40.16
CA TYR A 91 -29.66 -2.23 -40.98
C TYR A 91 -29.98 -3.43 -40.08
N CYS A 92 -30.96 -4.25 -40.46
CA CYS A 92 -31.36 -5.46 -39.75
C CYS A 92 -31.62 -6.58 -40.76
N ASP A 93 -31.02 -7.76 -40.54
CA ASP A 93 -31.08 -8.85 -41.51
C ASP A 93 -32.49 -9.43 -41.66
N VAL A 94 -33.16 -9.71 -40.55
CA VAL A 94 -34.53 -10.25 -40.53
C VAL A 94 -35.35 -9.58 -39.41
N LEU A 95 -36.57 -9.17 -39.74
CA LEU A 95 -37.61 -8.78 -38.80
C LEU A 95 -38.66 -9.90 -38.74
N THR A 96 -38.97 -10.40 -37.54
CA THR A 96 -39.96 -11.47 -37.34
C THR A 96 -41.18 -10.94 -36.58
N LYS A 97 -42.37 -11.12 -37.13
CA LYS A 97 -43.63 -10.68 -36.52
C LYS A 97 -44.06 -11.64 -35.40
N VAL A 98 -44.30 -11.12 -34.20
CA VAL A 98 -44.65 -11.89 -32.99
C VAL A 98 -45.75 -11.20 -32.17
N ASP A 99 -46.50 -11.98 -31.40
CA ASP A 99 -47.54 -11.45 -30.49
C ASP A 99 -46.95 -10.79 -29.24
N ALA A 100 -47.21 -9.49 -29.05
CA ALA A 100 -46.69 -8.72 -27.92
C ALA A 100 -47.46 -8.93 -26.61
N SER A 101 -47.30 -10.10 -26.00
CA SER A 101 -47.84 -10.49 -24.67
C SER A 101 -49.37 -10.62 -24.55
N SER A 102 -49.81 -11.44 -23.60
CA SER A 102 -51.11 -12.13 -23.56
C SER A 102 -52.38 -11.27 -23.37
N SER A 103 -52.28 -9.94 -23.41
CA SER A 103 -53.38 -9.04 -23.01
C SER A 103 -53.89 -8.08 -24.10
N ARG A 104 -53.15 -7.86 -25.20
CA ARG A 104 -53.64 -7.13 -26.39
C ARG A 104 -52.99 -7.72 -27.65
N ARG A 105 -53.79 -8.01 -28.69
CA ARG A 105 -53.32 -8.52 -30.00
C ARG A 105 -52.61 -7.42 -30.83
N ASN A 106 -51.52 -6.88 -30.31
CA ASN A 106 -50.59 -6.07 -31.09
C ASN A 106 -49.46 -6.97 -31.57
N LEU A 107 -49.45 -7.27 -32.87
CA LEU A 107 -48.32 -7.91 -33.52
C LEU A 107 -47.19 -6.90 -33.67
N ILE A 108 -46.00 -7.21 -33.14
CA ILE A 108 -44.78 -6.39 -33.26
C ILE A 108 -43.70 -7.15 -34.01
N TYR A 109 -42.74 -6.44 -34.59
CA TYR A 109 -41.54 -7.06 -35.13
C TYR A 109 -40.44 -7.14 -34.05
N GLU A 110 -39.84 -8.33 -33.90
CA GLU A 110 -38.55 -8.53 -33.21
C GLU A 110 -37.40 -8.53 -34.24
N PRO A 111 -36.27 -7.83 -33.96
CA PRO A 111 -35.11 -7.81 -34.84
C PRO A 111 -34.22 -9.04 -34.66
N LYS A 112 -33.66 -9.54 -35.76
CA LYS A 112 -32.64 -10.57 -35.82
C LYS A 112 -31.46 -10.07 -36.66
N ILE A 113 -30.24 -10.23 -36.13
CA ILE A 113 -28.99 -9.96 -36.85
C ILE A 113 -28.14 -11.23 -37.03
N ILE A 114 -27.39 -11.30 -38.13
CA ILE A 114 -26.38 -12.32 -38.42
C ILE A 114 -24.99 -11.72 -38.20
N ILE A 115 -24.10 -12.48 -37.57
CA ILE A 115 -22.74 -12.05 -37.23
C ILE A 115 -21.69 -12.98 -37.85
N GLY A 116 -20.50 -12.44 -38.14
CA GLY A 116 -19.34 -13.18 -38.66
C GLY A 116 -18.44 -13.80 -37.58
N THR A 117 -18.95 -13.99 -36.35
CA THR A 117 -18.22 -14.60 -35.22
C THR A 117 -19.04 -15.73 -34.59
N TYR A 118 -18.36 -16.66 -33.93
CA TYR A 118 -18.96 -17.76 -33.19
C TYR A 118 -19.44 -17.33 -31.81
N SER A 119 -18.70 -16.45 -31.12
CA SER A 119 -19.11 -15.88 -29.84
C SER A 119 -19.78 -14.52 -30.02
N ILE A 120 -20.74 -14.22 -29.13
CA ILE A 120 -21.50 -12.96 -29.16
C ILE A 120 -20.81 -11.89 -28.30
N THR A 121 -20.26 -10.89 -28.97
CA THR A 121 -19.57 -9.75 -28.37
C THR A 121 -20.55 -8.78 -27.68
N ASN A 122 -20.06 -7.72 -27.04
CA ASN A 122 -20.94 -6.68 -26.45
C ASN A 122 -21.31 -5.61 -27.49
N GLU A 123 -20.45 -5.45 -28.49
CA GLU A 123 -20.61 -4.63 -29.69
C GLU A 123 -21.87 -5.05 -30.45
N GLN A 124 -21.99 -6.34 -30.80
CA GLN A 124 -23.16 -6.90 -31.50
C GLN A 124 -24.45 -6.80 -30.68
N LYS A 125 -24.37 -6.95 -29.35
CA LYS A 125 -25.52 -6.69 -28.45
C LYS A 125 -25.93 -5.22 -28.45
N THR A 126 -24.97 -4.31 -28.61
CA THR A 126 -25.19 -2.86 -28.67
C THR A 126 -25.78 -2.44 -30.02
N GLU A 127 -25.32 -3.06 -31.11
CA GLU A 127 -25.90 -2.98 -32.46
C GLU A 127 -27.38 -3.40 -32.45
N LEU A 128 -27.69 -4.59 -31.90
CA LEU A 128 -29.06 -5.09 -31.78
C LEU A 128 -29.96 -4.19 -30.91
N LEU A 129 -29.44 -3.63 -29.82
CA LEU A 129 -30.16 -2.66 -28.98
C LEU A 129 -30.48 -1.37 -29.74
N PHE A 130 -29.57 -0.89 -30.58
CA PHE A 130 -29.77 0.29 -31.44
C PHE A 130 -30.82 0.02 -32.52
N ILE A 131 -30.71 -1.11 -33.23
CA ILE A 131 -31.70 -1.57 -34.22
C ILE A 131 -33.09 -1.66 -33.58
N GLY A 132 -33.21 -2.33 -32.43
CA GLY A 132 -34.48 -2.47 -31.72
C GLY A 132 -35.06 -1.14 -31.23
N LYS A 133 -34.22 -0.14 -30.95
CA LYS A 133 -34.66 1.21 -30.57
C LYS A 133 -35.31 1.94 -31.74
N ILE A 134 -34.68 1.90 -32.92
CA ILE A 134 -35.18 2.55 -34.14
C ILE A 134 -36.43 1.83 -34.64
N LEU A 135 -36.43 0.49 -34.64
CA LEU A 135 -37.63 -0.31 -34.93
C LEU A 135 -38.81 0.09 -34.03
N GLY A 136 -38.54 0.32 -32.73
CA GLY A 136 -39.53 0.79 -31.77
C GLY A 136 -40.04 2.22 -31.99
N GLN A 137 -39.26 3.09 -32.64
CA GLN A 137 -39.75 4.41 -33.10
C GLN A 137 -40.71 4.24 -34.28
N ILE A 138 -40.33 3.42 -35.27
CA ILE A 138 -41.13 3.15 -36.48
C ILE A 138 -42.46 2.47 -36.13
N GLN A 139 -42.44 1.37 -35.37
CA GLN A 139 -43.64 0.61 -34.99
C GLN A 139 -44.36 1.17 -33.75
N LYS A 140 -43.87 2.27 -33.16
CA LYS A 140 -44.37 2.93 -31.93
C LYS A 140 -44.35 2.07 -30.65
N GLN A 141 -43.81 0.84 -30.71
CA GLN A 141 -43.70 -0.09 -29.58
C GLN A 141 -42.31 -0.74 -29.58
N LEU A 142 -41.58 -0.64 -28.47
CA LEU A 142 -40.24 -1.22 -28.33
C LEU A 142 -40.31 -2.76 -28.28
N PRO A 143 -39.48 -3.49 -29.04
CA PRO A 143 -39.38 -4.94 -28.94
C PRO A 143 -38.72 -5.35 -27.62
N ALA A 144 -39.28 -6.37 -26.96
CA ALA A 144 -38.77 -6.84 -25.67
C ALA A 144 -37.48 -7.68 -25.83
N VAL A 145 -37.36 -8.37 -26.96
CA VAL A 145 -36.30 -9.33 -27.28
C VAL A 145 -35.83 -9.10 -28.72
N GLY A 146 -34.58 -9.41 -29.00
CA GLY A 146 -34.05 -9.58 -30.34
C GLY A 146 -33.20 -10.85 -30.41
N THR A 147 -32.75 -11.23 -31.60
CA THR A 147 -31.99 -12.47 -31.82
C THR A 147 -30.65 -12.17 -32.52
N ILE A 148 -29.60 -12.88 -32.13
CA ILE A 148 -28.30 -12.86 -32.80
C ILE A 148 -28.00 -14.29 -33.26
N VAL A 149 -27.59 -14.48 -34.52
CA VAL A 149 -27.21 -15.78 -35.08
C VAL A 149 -25.69 -15.82 -35.30
N GLY A 150 -25.00 -16.69 -34.56
CA GLY A 150 -23.56 -16.92 -34.68
C GLY A 150 -23.19 -17.78 -35.89
N MET A 151 -21.90 -17.81 -36.24
CA MET A 151 -21.34 -18.65 -37.33
C MET A 151 -21.66 -20.15 -37.18
N ASP A 152 -21.96 -20.61 -35.97
CA ASP A 152 -22.40 -21.98 -35.68
C ASP A 152 -23.89 -22.24 -35.98
N GLY A 153 -24.58 -21.28 -36.60
CA GLY A 153 -26.02 -21.30 -36.89
C GLY A 153 -26.92 -21.16 -35.65
N LYS A 154 -26.37 -21.03 -34.43
CA LYS A 154 -27.20 -20.98 -33.22
C LYS A 154 -27.84 -19.60 -33.05
N ALA A 155 -29.16 -19.60 -32.85
CA ALA A 155 -29.94 -18.40 -32.58
C ALA A 155 -30.01 -18.08 -31.08
N HIS A 156 -29.39 -16.99 -30.66
CA HIS A 156 -29.35 -16.53 -29.28
C HIS A 156 -30.32 -15.37 -29.05
N ARG A 157 -31.32 -15.56 -28.18
CA ARG A 157 -32.28 -14.50 -27.81
C ARG A 157 -31.68 -13.56 -26.74
N VAL A 158 -31.67 -12.27 -27.03
CA VAL A 158 -31.13 -11.20 -26.17
C VAL A 158 -32.28 -10.31 -25.68
N LYS A 159 -32.39 -10.11 -24.36
CA LYS A 159 -33.39 -9.21 -23.76
C LYS A 159 -33.01 -7.75 -23.97
N LEU A 160 -33.86 -6.99 -24.66
CA LEU A 160 -33.58 -5.59 -25.03
C LEU A 160 -34.11 -4.58 -24.00
N GLU A 161 -35.22 -4.89 -23.32
CA GLU A 161 -35.91 -3.99 -22.37
C GLU A 161 -34.98 -3.33 -21.34
N SER A 162 -34.10 -4.12 -20.73
CA SER A 162 -33.13 -3.65 -19.74
C SER A 162 -32.02 -2.79 -20.34
N GLY A 163 -31.66 -3.00 -21.60
CA GLY A 163 -30.57 -2.33 -22.29
C GLY A 163 -30.92 -0.95 -22.86
N TYR A 164 -32.20 -0.67 -23.13
CA TYR A 164 -32.64 0.64 -23.65
C TYR A 164 -32.25 1.80 -22.73
N LYS A 165 -32.28 1.61 -21.41
CA LYS A 165 -31.91 2.66 -20.44
C LYS A 165 -30.42 3.05 -20.55
N SER A 166 -29.53 2.11 -20.82
CA SER A 166 -28.09 2.38 -21.00
C SER A 166 -27.79 3.13 -22.29
N ILE A 167 -28.42 2.76 -23.42
CA ILE A 167 -28.13 3.40 -24.72
C ILE A 167 -28.76 4.78 -24.89
N ASN A 168 -29.83 5.11 -24.16
CA ASN A 168 -30.49 6.42 -24.23
C ASN A 168 -29.54 7.61 -23.94
N LEU A 169 -28.47 7.43 -23.16
CA LEU A 169 -27.48 8.49 -22.94
C LEU A 169 -26.63 8.74 -24.20
N PHE A 170 -26.20 7.66 -24.86
CA PHE A 170 -25.39 7.74 -26.08
C PHE A 170 -26.19 8.37 -27.22
N LEU A 171 -27.46 7.97 -27.38
CA LEU A 171 -28.38 8.55 -28.35
C LEU A 171 -28.53 10.06 -28.15
N LYS A 172 -28.77 10.52 -26.91
CA LYS A 172 -28.87 11.97 -26.62
C LYS A 172 -27.59 12.74 -26.96
N THR A 173 -26.41 12.17 -26.68
CA THR A 173 -25.14 12.84 -27.01
C THR A 173 -24.88 12.87 -28.51
N LEU A 174 -25.12 11.78 -29.24
CA LEU A 174 -24.94 11.73 -30.69
C LEU A 174 -25.96 12.60 -31.43
N GLN A 175 -27.21 12.67 -30.96
CA GLN A 175 -28.22 13.59 -31.50
C GLN A 175 -27.78 15.05 -31.34
N ALA A 176 -27.30 15.43 -30.15
CA ALA A 176 -26.80 16.78 -29.90
C ALA A 176 -25.60 17.13 -30.82
N TRP A 177 -24.76 16.17 -31.21
CA TRP A 177 -23.66 16.40 -32.16
C TRP A 177 -24.14 16.67 -33.60
N VAL A 178 -25.31 16.16 -33.98
CA VAL A 178 -25.92 16.41 -35.30
C VAL A 178 -26.69 17.74 -35.30
N GLU A 179 -27.34 18.08 -34.18
CA GLU A 179 -28.00 19.37 -33.99
C GLU A 179 -27.00 20.54 -33.90
N GLU A 180 -25.87 20.36 -33.19
CA GLU A 180 -24.77 21.32 -33.09
C GLU A 180 -23.42 20.59 -33.17
N LYS A 181 -22.65 20.82 -34.24
CA LYS A 181 -21.33 20.20 -34.43
C LYS A 181 -20.39 20.60 -33.28
N PRO A 182 -19.80 19.64 -32.53
CA PRO A 182 -18.88 19.99 -31.45
C PRO A 182 -17.63 20.71 -31.97
N ILE A 183 -17.26 21.81 -31.32
CA ILE A 183 -16.10 22.65 -31.68
C ILE A 183 -14.79 21.87 -31.50
N GLU A 184 -14.71 21.01 -30.47
CA GLU A 184 -13.53 20.21 -30.16
C GLU A 184 -13.85 18.70 -30.19
N PRO A 185 -12.89 17.85 -30.63
CA PRO A 185 -13.06 16.41 -30.58
C PRO A 185 -13.09 15.88 -29.14
N PRO A 186 -13.80 14.77 -28.86
CA PRO A 186 -13.79 14.11 -27.55
C PRO A 186 -12.36 13.81 -27.06
N PRO A 187 -12.11 13.88 -25.73
CA PRO A 187 -10.77 13.81 -25.17
C PRO A 187 -10.05 12.51 -25.53
N LEU A 188 -8.76 12.62 -25.88
CA LEU A 188 -7.93 11.50 -26.27
C LEU A 188 -7.64 10.59 -25.06
N ILE A 189 -8.19 9.39 -25.10
CA ILE A 189 -7.97 8.34 -24.10
C ILE A 189 -7.79 7.02 -24.85
N LEU A 190 -6.55 6.51 -24.87
CA LEU A 190 -6.26 5.18 -25.40
C LEU A 190 -6.93 4.10 -24.53
N ASN A 191 -7.49 3.09 -25.17
CA ASN A 191 -8.27 2.04 -24.51
C ASN A 191 -8.11 0.68 -25.21
N LYS A 192 -8.82 -0.36 -24.73
CA LYS A 192 -8.71 -1.73 -25.25
C LYS A 192 -9.11 -1.91 -26.72
N HIS A 193 -9.90 -1.00 -27.30
CA HIS A 193 -10.29 -1.05 -28.70
C HIS A 193 -9.21 -0.46 -29.63
N CYS A 194 -8.25 0.31 -29.10
CA CYS A 194 -7.22 0.97 -29.92
C CYS A 194 -6.45 0.05 -30.86
N PRO A 195 -6.03 -1.19 -30.51
CA PRO A 195 -5.30 -2.06 -31.44
C PRO A 195 -6.07 -2.36 -32.74
N SER A 196 -7.39 -2.59 -32.64
CA SER A 196 -8.28 -2.85 -33.78
C SER A 196 -8.84 -1.60 -34.47
N CYS A 197 -8.53 -0.39 -33.97
CA CYS A 197 -9.14 0.85 -34.44
C CYS A 197 -8.46 1.35 -35.74
N GLN A 198 -9.25 1.85 -36.70
CA GLN A 198 -8.74 2.46 -37.93
C GLN A 198 -7.95 3.77 -37.70
N PHE A 199 -8.18 4.44 -36.56
CA PHE A 199 -7.51 5.69 -36.16
C PHE A 199 -6.41 5.46 -35.12
N ARG A 200 -5.93 4.21 -34.96
CA ARG A 200 -4.99 3.83 -33.88
C ARG A 200 -3.70 4.63 -33.93
N ASP A 201 -3.13 4.82 -35.11
CA ASP A 201 -1.81 5.41 -35.30
C ASP A 201 -1.88 6.93 -35.07
N LEU A 202 -2.83 7.62 -35.71
CA LEU A 202 -3.16 9.03 -35.45
C LEU A 202 -3.42 9.32 -33.96
N CYS A 203 -4.20 8.45 -33.28
CA CYS A 203 -4.46 8.61 -31.84
C CYS A 203 -3.20 8.35 -30.99
N ARG A 204 -2.33 7.42 -31.38
CA ARG A 204 -1.12 7.06 -30.65
C ARG A 204 -0.03 8.12 -30.81
N GLU A 205 0.18 8.63 -32.02
CA GLU A 205 1.10 9.74 -32.31
C GLU A 205 0.71 10.99 -31.52
N GLN A 206 -0.58 11.36 -31.54
CA GLN A 206 -1.07 12.48 -30.74
C GLN A 206 -0.89 12.24 -29.24
N ALA A 207 -1.15 11.03 -28.75
CA ALA A 207 -0.98 10.70 -27.33
C ALA A 207 0.51 10.80 -26.90
N VAL A 208 1.44 10.35 -27.74
CA VAL A 208 2.89 10.50 -27.52
C VAL A 208 3.31 11.98 -27.53
N LYS A 209 2.85 12.76 -28.51
CA LYS A 209 3.12 14.20 -28.62
C LYS A 209 2.61 15.01 -27.41
N GLU A 210 1.42 14.66 -26.92
CA GLU A 210 0.81 15.28 -25.72
C GLU A 210 1.36 14.71 -24.40
N ASN A 211 2.20 13.67 -24.46
CA ASN A 211 2.68 12.92 -23.30
C ASN A 211 1.54 12.43 -22.38
N ASN A 212 0.46 11.96 -23.01
CA ASN A 212 -0.85 11.71 -22.44
C ASN A 212 -0.81 10.50 -21.48
N LEU A 213 -1.44 10.64 -20.30
CA LEU A 213 -1.47 9.59 -19.26
C LEU A 213 -1.97 8.23 -19.77
N SER A 214 -2.85 8.19 -20.79
CA SER A 214 -3.44 6.96 -21.32
C SER A 214 -2.47 6.06 -22.11
N LEU A 215 -1.25 6.51 -22.41
CA LEU A 215 -0.20 5.62 -22.95
C LEU A 215 0.22 4.55 -21.94
N LEU A 216 0.21 4.88 -20.63
CA LEU A 216 0.62 3.94 -19.58
C LEU A 216 -0.38 2.77 -19.50
N ASP A 217 0.12 1.54 -19.66
CA ASP A 217 -0.69 0.34 -19.44
C ASP A 217 -1.36 0.38 -18.05
N ARG A 218 -2.59 -0.12 -17.99
CA ARG A 218 -3.47 -0.11 -16.80
C ARG A 218 -3.88 1.29 -16.30
N MET A 219 -3.58 2.37 -17.01
CA MET A 219 -4.12 3.71 -16.73
C MET A 219 -5.62 3.78 -17.09
N THR A 220 -6.47 3.31 -16.17
CA THR A 220 -7.94 3.37 -16.36
C THR A 220 -8.45 4.82 -16.39
N GLN A 221 -9.56 5.08 -17.09
CA GLN A 221 -10.23 6.39 -17.11
C GLN A 221 -10.52 6.95 -15.70
N LYS A 222 -10.84 6.09 -14.73
CA LYS A 222 -11.02 6.49 -13.31
C LYS A 222 -9.71 6.92 -12.64
N ALA A 223 -8.58 6.36 -13.04
CA ALA A 223 -7.25 6.79 -12.59
C ALA A 223 -6.87 8.13 -13.23
N ILE A 224 -7.07 8.29 -14.55
CA ILE A 224 -6.86 9.57 -15.28
C ILE A 224 -7.63 10.70 -14.58
N GLN A 225 -8.95 10.54 -14.39
CA GLN A 225 -9.79 11.53 -13.69
C GLN A 225 -9.30 11.85 -12.27
N LYS A 226 -8.70 10.89 -11.57
CA LYS A 226 -8.14 11.08 -10.22
C LYS A 226 -6.83 11.87 -10.24
N TYR A 227 -6.02 11.76 -11.29
CA TYR A 227 -4.81 12.59 -11.48
C TYR A 227 -5.16 13.98 -12.03
N HIS A 228 -6.12 14.10 -12.95
CA HIS A 228 -6.63 15.38 -13.44
C HIS A 228 -7.19 16.25 -12.29
N LYS A 229 -7.92 15.65 -11.34
CA LYS A 229 -8.38 16.32 -10.11
C LYS A 229 -7.27 16.82 -9.17
N LYS A 230 -6.00 16.49 -9.47
CA LYS A 230 -4.79 16.98 -8.77
C LYS A 230 -3.94 17.90 -9.63
N GLY A 231 -4.41 18.30 -10.82
CA GLY A 231 -3.63 19.10 -11.78
C GLY A 231 -2.54 18.32 -12.52
N ILE A 232 -2.68 16.99 -12.65
CA ILE A 232 -1.71 16.13 -13.34
C ILE A 232 -2.37 15.56 -14.60
N PHE A 233 -1.80 15.92 -15.75
CA PHE A 233 -2.34 15.65 -17.08
C PHE A 233 -1.34 14.91 -17.99
N THR A 234 -0.04 14.93 -17.67
CA THR A 234 1.01 14.25 -18.45
C THR A 234 1.80 13.23 -17.63
N ILE A 235 2.46 12.28 -18.31
CA ILE A 235 3.32 11.28 -17.67
C ILE A 235 4.50 11.95 -16.97
N TYR A 236 5.10 12.98 -17.56
CA TYR A 236 6.18 13.71 -16.88
C TYR A 236 5.70 14.39 -15.59
N GLN A 237 4.50 14.99 -15.57
CA GLN A 237 3.92 15.49 -14.31
C GLN A 237 3.67 14.38 -13.29
N LEU A 238 3.25 13.19 -13.75
CA LEU A 238 3.05 12.02 -12.88
C LEU A 238 4.36 11.52 -12.25
N SER A 239 5.49 11.57 -12.96
CA SER A 239 6.79 11.13 -12.46
C SER A 239 7.22 11.88 -11.19
N TYR A 240 6.95 13.19 -11.09
CA TYR A 240 7.30 14.01 -9.92
C TYR A 240 6.47 13.68 -8.66
N LEU A 241 5.41 12.87 -8.76
CA LEU A 241 4.73 12.34 -7.58
C LEU A 241 5.48 11.19 -6.90
N PHE A 242 6.38 10.51 -7.62
CA PHE A 242 7.16 9.46 -6.99
C PHE A 242 8.13 10.06 -5.98
N ARG A 243 8.02 9.63 -4.73
CA ARG A 243 8.95 10.02 -3.66
C ARG A 243 9.67 8.78 -3.15
N LEU A 244 10.98 8.79 -3.30
CA LEU A 244 11.90 7.79 -2.73
C LEU A 244 11.62 7.62 -1.23
N ARG A 245 11.21 6.42 -0.82
CA ARG A 245 10.90 6.13 0.59
C ARG A 245 11.99 5.27 1.20
N ARG A 246 12.80 5.87 2.09
CA ARG A 246 13.75 5.14 2.95
C ARG A 246 13.07 3.91 3.57
N ASN A 247 13.67 2.74 3.35
CA ASN A 247 13.03 1.45 3.52
C ASN A 247 12.62 1.20 5.00
N LYS A 248 11.33 1.10 5.28
CA LYS A 248 10.83 0.75 6.63
C LYS A 248 11.08 -0.74 6.87
N LYS A 249 12.19 -1.06 7.57
CA LYS A 249 12.65 -2.41 8.01
C LYS A 249 11.60 -3.52 7.80
N LYS A 250 11.85 -4.37 6.79
CA LYS A 250 11.08 -5.55 6.34
C LYS A 250 9.81 -5.84 7.17
N ARG A 251 8.65 -5.36 6.70
CA ARG A 251 7.34 -5.83 7.19
C ARG A 251 7.21 -7.33 6.92
N LYS A 252 6.95 -8.13 7.96
CA LYS A 252 6.86 -9.61 7.90
C LYS A 252 5.64 -10.19 7.17
N SER A 253 4.86 -9.37 6.47
CA SER A 253 3.76 -9.82 5.61
C SER A 253 4.06 -9.41 4.17
N LYS A 254 4.14 -10.38 3.25
CA LYS A 254 4.06 -10.11 1.81
C LYS A 254 2.71 -9.44 1.53
N LEU A 255 2.71 -8.11 1.45
CA LEU A 255 1.60 -7.35 0.87
C LEU A 255 1.50 -7.73 -0.60
N PRO A 256 0.31 -7.69 -1.24
CA PRO A 256 0.21 -7.93 -2.67
C PRO A 256 1.11 -6.92 -3.41
N VAL A 257 1.93 -7.44 -4.32
CA VAL A 257 2.82 -6.62 -5.16
C VAL A 257 1.93 -5.68 -5.97
N LYS A 258 2.11 -4.38 -5.76
CA LYS A 258 1.26 -3.35 -6.37
C LYS A 258 2.09 -2.54 -7.35
N HIS A 259 1.78 -2.68 -8.64
CA HIS A 259 2.36 -1.82 -9.67
C HIS A 259 2.08 -0.34 -9.39
N ASN A 260 3.03 0.51 -9.80
CA ASN A 260 3.19 1.88 -9.35
C ASN A 260 3.36 2.79 -10.56
N LEU A 261 2.27 3.45 -10.97
CA LEU A 261 2.24 4.27 -12.19
C LEU A 261 3.17 5.48 -12.09
N GLU A 262 3.34 6.02 -10.88
CA GLU A 262 4.29 7.09 -10.59
C GLU A 262 5.75 6.66 -10.83
N LEU A 263 6.11 5.40 -10.51
CA LEU A 263 7.45 4.84 -10.78
C LEU A 263 7.64 4.46 -12.25
N GLN A 264 6.60 3.94 -12.92
CA GLN A 264 6.63 3.69 -14.36
C GLN A 264 6.86 4.99 -15.15
N ALA A 265 6.19 6.07 -14.74
CA ALA A 265 6.39 7.41 -15.30
C ALA A 265 7.81 7.96 -15.06
N LEU A 266 8.43 7.63 -13.93
CA LEU A 266 9.82 7.99 -13.63
C LEU A 266 10.80 7.25 -14.54
N ALA A 267 10.63 5.94 -14.70
CA ALA A 267 11.44 5.13 -15.61
C ALA A 267 11.42 5.70 -17.05
N ILE A 268 10.23 6.00 -17.59
CA ILE A 268 10.08 6.59 -18.93
C ILE A 268 10.74 7.97 -19.03
N ARG A 269 10.61 8.83 -18.02
CA ARG A 269 11.23 10.17 -18.05
C ARG A 269 12.75 10.10 -18.08
N GLU A 270 13.34 9.17 -17.33
CA GLU A 270 14.80 9.09 -17.13
C GLU A 270 15.47 8.07 -18.04
N GLN A 271 14.72 7.30 -18.81
CA GLN A 271 15.21 6.22 -19.68
C GLN A 271 16.06 5.18 -18.91
N LYS A 272 15.61 4.87 -17.68
CA LYS A 272 16.27 3.95 -16.75
C LYS A 272 15.38 2.79 -16.33
N ILE A 273 15.98 1.65 -16.01
CA ILE A 273 15.31 0.51 -15.38
C ILE A 273 15.28 0.71 -13.87
N TYR A 274 14.09 0.67 -13.29
CA TYR A 274 13.90 0.81 -11.84
C TYR A 274 13.54 -0.52 -11.16
N ILE A 275 14.36 -0.97 -10.21
CA ILE A 275 14.16 -2.21 -9.44
C ILE A 275 13.57 -1.87 -8.06
N GLN A 276 12.35 -2.34 -7.78
CA GLN A 276 11.68 -2.21 -6.48
C GLN A 276 11.95 -3.41 -5.57
N ASP A 277 11.90 -4.63 -6.11
CA ASP A 277 12.22 -5.89 -5.44
C ASP A 277 13.03 -6.75 -6.43
N LEU A 278 14.16 -7.32 -6.01
CA LEU A 278 14.99 -8.18 -6.87
C LEU A 278 14.23 -9.48 -7.23
N PRO A 279 14.10 -9.82 -8.53
CA PRO A 279 13.60 -11.12 -8.94
C PRO A 279 14.72 -12.18 -8.84
N GLU A 280 14.50 -13.20 -8.01
CA GLU A 280 15.36 -14.39 -7.97
C GLU A 280 14.82 -15.41 -9.00
N LEU A 281 15.50 -15.55 -10.14
CA LEU A 281 15.19 -16.54 -11.18
C LEU A 281 16.28 -17.62 -11.21
N SER A 282 15.90 -18.88 -11.04
CA SER A 282 16.83 -20.01 -10.93
C SER A 282 16.95 -20.75 -12.26
N ARG A 283 17.84 -20.29 -13.15
CA ARG A 283 18.06 -20.94 -14.46
C ARG A 283 18.55 -22.39 -14.30
N LYS A 284 18.11 -23.29 -15.18
CA LYS A 284 18.49 -24.73 -15.20
C LYS A 284 19.34 -25.05 -16.45
N PRO A 285 20.07 -26.19 -16.48
CA PRO A 285 20.86 -26.60 -17.66
C PRO A 285 20.04 -26.93 -18.92
N VAL A 286 18.75 -27.23 -18.74
CA VAL A 286 17.77 -27.41 -19.83
C VAL A 286 16.53 -26.62 -19.49
N GLU A 287 16.08 -25.82 -20.47
CA GLU A 287 15.01 -24.85 -20.31
C GLU A 287 14.08 -24.89 -21.52
N LEU A 288 12.78 -24.75 -21.26
CA LEU A 288 11.73 -24.82 -22.27
C LEU A 288 11.05 -23.45 -22.33
N PHE A 289 10.96 -22.85 -23.51
CA PHE A 289 10.24 -21.60 -23.73
C PHE A 289 9.02 -21.90 -24.60
N LEU A 290 7.83 -21.61 -24.06
CA LEU A 290 6.55 -22.00 -24.64
C LEU A 290 5.75 -20.76 -25.02
N ASP A 291 5.20 -20.77 -26.23
CA ASP A 291 4.22 -19.80 -26.71
C ASP A 291 3.09 -20.50 -27.47
N ILE A 292 1.86 -20.02 -27.32
CA ILE A 292 0.64 -20.67 -27.85
C ILE A 292 -0.19 -19.62 -28.59
N GLU A 293 -0.52 -19.91 -29.84
CA GLU A 293 -1.40 -19.12 -30.68
C GLU A 293 -2.77 -19.81 -30.84
N GLY A 294 -3.83 -19.02 -30.89
CA GLY A 294 -5.20 -19.54 -30.96
C GLY A 294 -6.24 -18.49 -31.35
N ILE A 295 -7.45 -18.96 -31.61
CA ILE A 295 -8.63 -18.17 -31.98
C ILE A 295 -9.59 -18.21 -30.78
N PRO A 296 -9.63 -17.18 -29.91
CA PRO A 296 -10.43 -17.21 -28.69
C PRO A 296 -11.95 -17.27 -28.93
N ASP A 297 -12.40 -16.84 -30.12
CA ASP A 297 -13.81 -16.87 -30.54
C ASP A 297 -14.31 -18.31 -30.79
N GLU A 298 -13.43 -19.14 -31.36
CA GLU A 298 -13.67 -20.56 -31.69
C GLU A 298 -13.20 -21.50 -30.58
N ASN A 299 -12.46 -20.99 -29.58
CA ASN A 299 -11.84 -21.75 -28.51
C ASN A 299 -10.86 -22.83 -29.05
N PHE A 300 -10.12 -22.48 -30.11
CA PHE A 300 -9.24 -23.38 -30.87
C PHE A 300 -7.78 -22.87 -30.84
N HIS A 301 -6.83 -23.75 -30.56
CA HIS A 301 -5.40 -23.47 -30.53
C HIS A 301 -4.73 -24.12 -31.73
N TYR A 302 -4.30 -23.31 -32.71
CA TYR A 302 -3.84 -23.82 -34.00
C TYR A 302 -2.32 -23.99 -34.10
N LEU A 303 -1.55 -23.37 -33.21
CA LEU A 303 -0.08 -23.43 -33.22
C LEU A 303 0.47 -23.36 -31.80
N ILE A 304 1.35 -24.31 -31.48
CA ILE A 304 2.10 -24.35 -30.23
C ILE A 304 3.60 -24.37 -30.57
N GLY A 305 4.34 -23.39 -30.05
CA GLY A 305 5.78 -23.26 -30.22
C GLY A 305 6.52 -23.67 -28.95
N LEU A 306 7.50 -24.55 -29.09
CA LEU A 306 8.38 -24.99 -28.00
C LEU A 306 9.85 -24.81 -28.42
N LEU A 307 10.51 -23.81 -27.85
CA LEU A 307 11.96 -23.63 -27.97
C LEU A 307 12.65 -24.33 -26.80
N ILE A 308 13.39 -25.40 -27.12
CA ILE A 308 14.16 -26.20 -26.17
C ILE A 308 15.60 -25.68 -26.18
N CYS A 309 16.05 -25.12 -25.06
CA CYS A 309 17.41 -24.65 -24.86
C CYS A 309 18.18 -25.62 -23.96
N THR A 310 19.30 -26.11 -24.47
CA THR A 310 20.33 -26.84 -23.70
C THR A 310 21.58 -25.96 -23.60
N VAL A 311 22.58 -26.39 -22.83
CA VAL A 311 23.86 -25.67 -22.66
C VAL A 311 24.58 -25.41 -24.00
N GLU A 312 24.42 -26.31 -24.99
CA GLU A 312 25.18 -26.26 -26.25
C GLU A 312 24.30 -25.89 -27.47
N ASN A 313 23.03 -26.28 -27.48
CA ASN A 313 22.13 -26.12 -28.63
C ASN A 313 20.74 -25.61 -28.23
N ALA A 314 20.12 -24.83 -29.13
CA ALA A 314 18.72 -24.44 -29.05
C ALA A 314 17.94 -24.98 -30.26
N SER A 315 16.88 -25.76 -30.01
CA SER A 315 16.03 -26.35 -31.06
C SER A 315 14.59 -25.88 -30.90
N TYR A 316 13.97 -25.44 -31.99
CA TYR A 316 12.58 -24.99 -32.01
C TYR A 316 11.69 -26.06 -32.64
N HIS A 317 10.58 -26.35 -31.97
CA HIS A 317 9.56 -27.31 -32.41
C HIS A 317 8.23 -26.57 -32.53
N SER A 318 7.58 -26.67 -33.69
CA SER A 318 6.26 -26.10 -33.94
C SER A 318 5.24 -27.21 -34.16
N PHE A 319 4.22 -27.27 -33.31
CA PHE A 319 3.09 -28.19 -33.48
C PHE A 319 1.92 -27.41 -34.07
N TRP A 320 1.51 -27.75 -35.29
CA TRP A 320 0.51 -27.01 -36.06
C TRP A 320 -0.72 -27.88 -36.35
N ALA A 321 -1.90 -27.32 -36.12
CA ALA A 321 -3.19 -27.92 -36.46
C ALA A 321 -3.80 -27.23 -37.68
N ASP A 322 -4.08 -28.00 -38.74
CA ASP A 322 -4.79 -27.47 -39.91
C ASP A 322 -6.27 -27.26 -39.56
N THR A 323 -6.88 -28.19 -38.81
CA THR A 323 -8.29 -28.19 -38.38
C THR A 323 -8.45 -28.33 -36.86
N THR A 324 -9.67 -28.17 -36.33
CA THR A 324 -9.97 -28.44 -34.91
C THR A 324 -9.75 -29.90 -34.50
N ASP A 325 -9.85 -30.84 -35.43
CA ASP A 325 -9.65 -32.27 -35.16
C ASP A 325 -8.17 -32.59 -34.92
N ASP A 326 -7.26 -31.78 -35.46
CA ASP A 326 -5.81 -31.91 -35.26
C ASP A 326 -5.34 -31.38 -33.88
N GLU A 327 -6.18 -30.61 -33.16
CA GLU A 327 -5.82 -29.98 -31.87
C GLU A 327 -5.42 -31.04 -30.82
N GLU A 328 -6.09 -32.20 -30.79
CA GLU A 328 -5.72 -33.30 -29.88
C GLU A 328 -4.34 -33.89 -30.22
N SER A 329 -4.01 -33.97 -31.52
CA SER A 329 -2.75 -34.53 -32.01
C SER A 329 -1.57 -33.64 -31.62
N ILE A 330 -1.67 -32.33 -31.88
CA ILE A 330 -0.61 -31.39 -31.51
C ILE A 330 -0.45 -31.25 -29.99
N TRP A 331 -1.54 -31.37 -29.24
CA TRP A 331 -1.51 -31.37 -27.78
C TRP A 331 -0.77 -32.59 -27.23
N LYS A 332 -1.04 -33.80 -27.76
CA LYS A 332 -0.31 -35.01 -27.37
C LYS A 332 1.18 -34.92 -27.71
N GLN A 333 1.52 -34.48 -28.92
CA GLN A 333 2.91 -34.29 -29.35
C GLN A 333 3.67 -33.29 -28.44
N LEU A 334 3.03 -32.19 -28.03
CA LEU A 334 3.60 -31.26 -27.05
C LEU A 334 3.87 -31.95 -25.70
N VAL A 335 2.88 -32.66 -25.17
CA VAL A 335 2.98 -33.33 -23.85
C VAL A 335 4.08 -34.39 -23.88
N GLU A 336 4.18 -35.19 -24.94
CA GLU A 336 5.28 -36.13 -25.18
C GLU A 336 6.63 -35.41 -25.19
N LYS A 337 6.76 -34.31 -25.97
CA LYS A 337 8.01 -33.54 -26.08
C LYS A 337 8.43 -32.88 -24.75
N ILE A 338 7.49 -32.40 -23.96
CA ILE A 338 7.74 -31.83 -22.62
C ILE A 338 8.13 -32.92 -21.61
N ASN A 339 7.65 -34.16 -21.80
CA ASN A 339 7.95 -35.29 -20.93
C ASN A 339 9.32 -35.95 -21.23
N GLU A 340 9.93 -35.71 -22.40
CA GLU A 340 11.36 -36.00 -22.64
C GLU A 340 12.28 -35.26 -21.64
N TYR A 341 11.83 -34.12 -21.11
CA TYR A 341 12.59 -33.24 -20.21
C TYR A 341 11.84 -33.01 -18.89
N PRO A 342 11.68 -34.03 -18.02
CA PRO A 342 10.82 -33.97 -16.85
C PRO A 342 11.27 -32.95 -15.79
N GLU A 343 12.58 -32.65 -15.73
CA GLU A 343 13.16 -31.70 -14.77
C GLU A 343 13.27 -30.26 -15.29
N ALA A 344 13.04 -30.03 -16.59
CA ALA A 344 13.18 -28.71 -17.21
C ALA A 344 12.06 -27.76 -16.81
N GLU A 345 12.37 -26.48 -16.63
CA GLU A 345 11.39 -25.44 -16.35
C GLU A 345 10.79 -24.88 -17.64
N ILE A 346 9.50 -24.55 -17.61
CA ILE A 346 8.70 -24.14 -18.78
C ILE A 346 8.35 -22.67 -18.62
N TYR A 347 9.16 -21.82 -19.23
CA TYR A 347 8.98 -20.38 -19.27
C TYR A 347 7.88 -19.98 -20.25
N HIS A 348 7.02 -19.06 -19.81
CA HIS A 348 5.96 -18.46 -20.63
C HIS A 348 5.74 -16.99 -20.20
N TYR A 349 5.18 -16.14 -21.06
CA TYR A 349 5.08 -14.71 -20.76
C TYR A 349 3.83 -14.34 -19.94
N GLY A 350 2.68 -14.87 -20.33
CA GLY A 350 1.36 -14.36 -19.98
C GLY A 350 0.57 -15.24 -19.02
N SER A 351 -0.71 -14.93 -18.89
CA SER A 351 -1.68 -15.83 -18.24
C SER A 351 -2.52 -16.60 -19.25
N TYR A 352 -2.22 -16.46 -20.54
CA TYR A 352 -2.99 -17.05 -21.63
C TYR A 352 -2.57 -18.52 -21.82
N GLU A 353 -1.28 -18.78 -21.94
CA GLU A 353 -0.68 -20.12 -22.07
C GLU A 353 -1.11 -21.04 -20.91
N VAL A 354 -1.18 -20.52 -19.68
CA VAL A 354 -1.69 -21.26 -18.50
C VAL A 354 -3.18 -21.62 -18.65
N LYS A 355 -4.00 -20.77 -19.27
CA LYS A 355 -5.41 -21.08 -19.54
C LYS A 355 -5.53 -22.11 -20.66
N ALA A 356 -4.84 -21.89 -21.77
CA ALA A 356 -4.78 -22.81 -22.90
C ALA A 356 -4.40 -24.23 -22.44
N ILE A 357 -3.31 -24.38 -21.67
CA ILE A 357 -2.90 -25.66 -21.07
C ILE A 357 -4.00 -26.28 -20.19
N ASN A 358 -4.68 -25.49 -19.34
CA ASN A 358 -5.75 -26.02 -18.49
C ASN A 358 -7.01 -26.38 -19.30
N GLU A 359 -7.30 -25.67 -20.38
CA GLU A 359 -8.44 -25.91 -21.27
C GLU A 359 -8.20 -27.15 -22.15
N LEU A 360 -7.01 -27.29 -22.74
CA LEU A 360 -6.57 -28.46 -23.51
C LEU A 360 -6.48 -29.72 -22.63
N ALA A 361 -5.80 -29.64 -21.47
CA ALA A 361 -5.72 -30.78 -20.54
C ALA A 361 -7.09 -31.26 -20.06
N LYS A 362 -8.06 -30.33 -19.87
CA LYS A 362 -9.44 -30.67 -19.51
C LYS A 362 -10.23 -31.23 -20.70
N ARG A 363 -10.04 -30.68 -21.90
CA ARG A 363 -10.72 -31.12 -23.15
C ARG A 363 -10.32 -32.55 -23.51
N TYR A 364 -9.02 -32.85 -23.42
CA TYR A 364 -8.43 -34.13 -23.81
C TYR A 364 -8.07 -35.04 -22.62
N SER A 365 -8.63 -34.76 -21.44
CA SER A 365 -8.51 -35.58 -20.21
C SER A 365 -7.07 -36.02 -19.88
N THR A 366 -6.09 -35.14 -20.11
CA THR A 366 -4.66 -35.43 -19.94
C THR A 366 -4.20 -35.02 -18.54
N ASP A 367 -3.49 -35.92 -17.82
CA ASP A 367 -2.83 -35.51 -16.58
C ASP A 367 -1.62 -34.61 -16.92
N CYS A 368 -1.64 -33.40 -16.39
CA CYS A 368 -0.64 -32.38 -16.61
C CYS A 368 -0.24 -31.69 -15.31
N GLU A 369 -0.52 -32.26 -14.13
CA GLU A 369 -0.17 -31.63 -12.86
C GLU A 369 1.35 -31.43 -12.70
N LEU A 370 2.16 -32.37 -13.21
CA LEU A 370 3.63 -32.25 -13.27
C LEU A 370 4.12 -31.17 -14.27
N ILE A 371 3.35 -30.88 -15.32
CA ILE A 371 3.66 -29.79 -16.27
C ILE A 371 3.32 -28.45 -15.62
N LYS A 372 2.14 -28.34 -14.99
CA LYS A 372 1.67 -27.12 -14.32
C LYS A 372 2.60 -26.66 -13.19
N GLN A 373 3.21 -27.59 -12.46
CA GLN A 373 4.18 -27.28 -11.39
C GLN A 373 5.50 -26.68 -11.92
N ARG A 374 5.80 -26.85 -13.22
CA ARG A 374 7.02 -26.37 -13.88
C ARG A 374 6.83 -25.09 -14.70
N LEU A 375 5.60 -24.55 -14.78
CA LEU A 375 5.29 -23.32 -15.51
C LEU A 375 5.79 -22.07 -14.77
N ILE A 376 6.66 -21.29 -15.43
CA ILE A 376 7.24 -20.05 -14.90
C ILE A 376 6.78 -18.85 -15.73
N ASN A 377 5.84 -18.09 -15.15
CA ASN A 377 5.35 -16.83 -15.74
C ASN A 377 6.39 -15.71 -15.56
N LEU A 378 7.08 -15.31 -16.62
CA LEU A 378 8.10 -14.26 -16.55
C LEU A 378 7.53 -12.87 -16.24
N ASN A 379 6.35 -12.50 -16.75
CA ASN A 379 5.70 -11.23 -16.44
C ASN A 379 5.45 -11.05 -14.92
N SER A 380 5.27 -12.13 -14.16
CA SER A 380 5.14 -12.10 -12.70
C SER A 380 6.42 -11.71 -11.95
N TYR A 381 7.59 -11.81 -12.60
CA TYR A 381 8.88 -11.30 -12.10
C TYR A 381 9.09 -9.83 -12.46
N ILE A 382 8.40 -9.32 -13.48
CA ILE A 382 8.39 -7.90 -13.86
C ILE A 382 7.38 -7.12 -13.03
N TYR A 383 6.14 -7.60 -12.98
CA TYR A 383 4.97 -6.84 -12.54
C TYR A 383 5.11 -6.29 -11.11
N GLY A 384 5.33 -4.98 -11.03
CA GLY A 384 5.47 -4.24 -9.76
C GLY A 384 6.76 -4.53 -8.98
N LYS A 385 7.74 -5.18 -9.63
CA LYS A 385 9.07 -5.48 -9.12
C LYS A 385 10.16 -4.79 -9.93
N VAL A 386 10.05 -4.84 -11.26
CA VAL A 386 10.97 -4.21 -12.23
C VAL A 386 10.17 -3.31 -13.17
N TYR A 387 10.68 -2.11 -13.41
CA TYR A 387 10.02 -1.05 -14.17
C TYR A 387 10.96 -0.62 -15.30
N PHE A 388 10.73 -1.15 -16.49
CA PHE A 388 11.43 -0.74 -17.72
C PHE A 388 10.91 0.64 -18.17
N PRO A 389 11.67 1.44 -18.94
CA PRO A 389 11.26 2.76 -19.41
C PRO A 389 10.28 2.71 -20.60
N THR A 390 9.33 1.79 -20.56
CA THR A 390 8.38 1.48 -21.64
C THR A 390 6.95 1.86 -21.23
N TYR A 391 6.05 2.05 -22.19
CA TYR A 391 4.64 2.36 -21.87
C TYR A 391 3.84 1.14 -21.37
N SER A 392 4.29 -0.08 -21.63
CA SER A 392 3.59 -1.33 -21.25
C SER A 392 4.54 -2.47 -20.93
N ASN A 393 4.08 -3.40 -20.08
CA ASN A 393 4.74 -4.68 -19.82
C ASN A 393 4.22 -5.76 -20.79
N SER A 394 4.31 -5.51 -22.10
CA SER A 394 4.13 -6.52 -23.14
C SER A 394 5.50 -7.02 -23.61
N LEU A 395 5.56 -8.27 -24.10
CA LEU A 395 6.83 -8.89 -24.53
C LEU A 395 7.52 -8.04 -25.59
N LYS A 396 6.74 -7.55 -26.56
CA LYS A 396 7.20 -6.63 -27.62
C LYS A 396 7.69 -5.29 -27.07
N ALA A 397 6.90 -4.58 -26.27
CA ALA A 397 7.33 -3.27 -25.77
C ALA A 397 8.59 -3.32 -24.89
N ILE A 398 8.83 -4.43 -24.18
CA ILE A 398 10.08 -4.65 -23.44
C ILE A 398 11.20 -5.14 -24.38
N GLY A 399 10.88 -5.99 -25.36
CA GLY A 399 11.81 -6.47 -26.38
C GLY A 399 12.38 -5.35 -27.24
N ASP A 400 11.53 -4.43 -27.72
CA ASP A 400 11.92 -3.23 -28.47
C ASP A 400 12.97 -2.40 -27.70
N PHE A 401 12.80 -2.27 -26.37
CA PHE A 401 13.73 -1.55 -25.50
C PHE A 401 15.05 -2.31 -25.26
N ILE A 402 15.00 -3.64 -25.24
CA ILE A 402 16.18 -4.51 -25.09
C ILE A 402 16.96 -4.65 -26.42
N GLY A 403 16.36 -4.29 -27.56
CA GLY A 403 16.93 -4.51 -28.90
C GLY A 403 16.64 -5.91 -29.45
N ILE A 404 15.51 -6.51 -29.07
CA ILE A 404 14.96 -7.73 -29.69
C ILE A 404 14.12 -7.32 -30.90
N TYR A 405 14.32 -8.00 -32.02
CA TYR A 405 13.61 -7.74 -33.27
C TYR A 405 12.72 -8.93 -33.64
N TRP A 406 11.50 -8.64 -34.11
CA TRP A 406 10.63 -9.62 -34.74
C TRP A 406 10.83 -9.59 -36.26
N THR A 407 10.94 -10.76 -36.88
CA THR A 407 11.23 -10.89 -38.31
C THR A 407 10.07 -10.39 -39.18
N VAL A 408 8.84 -10.55 -38.70
CA VAL A 408 7.63 -10.16 -39.44
C VAL A 408 7.18 -8.74 -39.02
N PRO A 409 7.12 -7.77 -39.95
CA PRO A 409 6.70 -6.41 -39.63
C PRO A 409 5.23 -6.35 -39.21
N ASN A 410 4.88 -5.39 -38.34
CA ASN A 410 3.54 -5.18 -37.80
C ASN A 410 2.90 -6.39 -37.08
N ALA A 411 3.69 -7.43 -36.75
CA ALA A 411 3.19 -8.60 -36.05
C ALA A 411 2.52 -8.24 -34.71
N SER A 412 1.35 -8.79 -34.44
CA SER A 412 0.62 -8.68 -33.18
C SER A 412 -0.29 -9.89 -33.00
N GLY A 413 -0.74 -10.18 -31.78
CA GLY A 413 -1.73 -11.26 -31.54
C GLY A 413 -3.12 -11.02 -32.16
N LEU A 414 -3.38 -9.83 -32.71
CA LEU A 414 -4.57 -9.59 -33.55
C LEU A 414 -4.26 -9.85 -35.03
N GLN A 415 -3.01 -9.60 -35.43
CA GLN A 415 -2.51 -9.88 -36.78
C GLN A 415 -2.26 -11.38 -37.01
N SER A 416 -1.87 -12.14 -35.98
CA SER A 416 -1.77 -13.60 -36.07
C SER A 416 -3.12 -14.23 -36.40
N ILE A 417 -4.20 -13.78 -35.75
CA ILE A 417 -5.57 -14.22 -36.08
C ILE A 417 -5.94 -13.83 -37.53
N ALA A 418 -5.58 -12.62 -37.99
CA ALA A 418 -5.81 -12.22 -39.38
C ALA A 418 -5.07 -13.12 -40.39
N TRP A 419 -3.79 -13.42 -40.15
CA TRP A 419 -3.02 -14.36 -40.97
C TRP A 419 -3.55 -15.79 -40.92
N ARG A 420 -4.11 -16.23 -39.79
CA ARG A 420 -4.72 -17.55 -39.64
C ARG A 420 -6.00 -17.66 -40.47
N TYR A 421 -6.86 -16.64 -40.45
CA TYR A 421 -8.04 -16.61 -41.31
C TYR A 421 -7.68 -16.52 -42.80
N GLN A 422 -6.70 -15.70 -43.18
CA GLN A 422 -6.18 -15.67 -44.55
C GLN A 422 -5.64 -17.04 -44.98
N TRP A 423 -4.94 -17.75 -44.10
CA TRP A 423 -4.47 -19.11 -44.35
C TRP A 423 -5.62 -20.11 -44.50
N GLU A 424 -6.67 -20.02 -43.70
CA GLU A 424 -7.86 -20.88 -43.84
C GLU A 424 -8.52 -20.70 -45.22
N ASP A 425 -8.68 -19.44 -45.62
CA ASP A 425 -9.37 -19.05 -46.85
C ASP A 425 -8.52 -19.33 -48.12
N SER A 426 -7.18 -19.17 -48.08
CA SER A 426 -6.28 -19.32 -49.24
C SER A 426 -5.44 -20.61 -49.28
N GLN A 427 -5.24 -21.26 -48.13
CA GLN A 427 -4.32 -22.40 -47.92
C GLN A 427 -2.85 -22.12 -48.33
N GLU A 428 -2.46 -20.85 -48.48
CA GLU A 428 -1.12 -20.47 -48.92
C GLU A 428 -0.04 -20.71 -47.85
N ILE A 429 1.02 -21.40 -48.24
CA ILE A 429 2.17 -21.73 -47.38
C ILE A 429 2.80 -20.47 -46.74
N GLU A 430 2.76 -19.31 -47.42
CA GLU A 430 3.33 -18.06 -46.91
C GLU A 430 2.70 -17.59 -45.59
N HIS A 431 1.37 -17.70 -45.45
CA HIS A 431 0.67 -17.30 -44.22
C HIS A 431 0.99 -18.25 -43.05
N LYS A 432 1.08 -19.56 -43.31
CA LYS A 432 1.53 -20.59 -42.34
C LYS A 432 2.98 -20.35 -41.90
N GLN A 433 3.87 -20.02 -42.84
CA GLN A 433 5.27 -19.67 -42.54
C GLN A 433 5.40 -18.38 -41.71
N LYS A 434 4.63 -17.32 -42.02
CA LYS A 434 4.59 -16.09 -41.21
C LYS A 434 4.18 -16.37 -39.76
N LEU A 435 3.17 -17.22 -39.55
CA LEU A 435 2.71 -17.61 -38.21
C LEU A 435 3.75 -18.41 -37.44
N ILE A 436 4.35 -19.42 -38.07
CA ILE A 436 5.40 -20.25 -37.45
C ILE A 436 6.63 -19.39 -37.11
N GLN A 437 7.02 -18.44 -37.97
CA GLN A 437 8.12 -17.52 -37.68
C GLN A 437 7.77 -16.55 -36.55
N TYR A 438 6.54 -16.05 -36.52
CA TYR A 438 6.08 -15.13 -35.48
C TYR A 438 6.11 -15.77 -34.08
N ASN A 439 5.56 -16.97 -33.94
CA ASN A 439 5.56 -17.75 -32.69
C ASN A 439 6.98 -18.21 -32.30
N GLN A 440 7.86 -18.51 -33.28
CA GLN A 440 9.28 -18.75 -33.03
C GLN A 440 9.98 -17.50 -32.45
N ASP A 441 9.69 -16.33 -32.99
CA ASP A 441 10.28 -15.07 -32.54
C ASP A 441 9.78 -14.67 -31.14
N ASP A 442 8.50 -14.92 -30.80
CA ASP A 442 8.02 -14.75 -29.42
C ASP A 442 8.70 -15.74 -28.44
N CYS A 443 8.91 -17.01 -28.83
CA CYS A 443 9.71 -17.95 -28.02
C CYS A 443 11.17 -17.49 -27.81
N ARG A 444 11.82 -16.97 -28.87
CA ARG A 444 13.18 -16.42 -28.81
C ARG A 444 13.25 -15.15 -27.96
N ALA A 445 12.29 -14.25 -28.12
CA ALA A 445 12.18 -13.03 -27.34
C ALA A 445 12.01 -13.33 -25.85
N LEU A 446 11.22 -14.35 -25.52
CA LEU A 446 11.05 -14.83 -24.15
C LEU A 446 12.37 -15.33 -23.53
N LYS A 447 13.16 -16.09 -24.30
CA LYS A 447 14.49 -16.57 -23.91
C LYS A 447 15.48 -15.41 -23.70
N LEU A 448 15.57 -14.49 -24.65
CA LEU A 448 16.44 -13.32 -24.54
C LEU A 448 16.06 -12.43 -23.36
N LEU A 449 14.76 -12.23 -23.11
CA LEU A 449 14.27 -11.52 -21.94
C LEU A 449 14.66 -12.22 -20.62
N ALA A 450 14.60 -13.55 -20.56
CA ALA A 450 15.06 -14.31 -19.40
C ALA A 450 16.57 -14.16 -19.15
N ASP A 451 17.37 -14.08 -20.22
CA ASP A 451 18.81 -13.82 -20.15
C ASP A 451 19.09 -12.40 -19.63
N GLU A 452 18.40 -11.38 -20.15
CA GLU A 452 18.50 -10.01 -19.66
C GLU A 452 18.09 -9.87 -18.19
N PHE A 453 17.07 -10.61 -17.72
CA PHE A 453 16.75 -10.64 -16.29
C PHE A 453 17.90 -11.13 -15.43
N CYS A 454 18.69 -12.09 -15.92
CA CYS A 454 19.87 -12.59 -15.22
C CYS A 454 21.02 -11.56 -15.25
N LYS A 455 21.23 -10.87 -16.37
CA LYS A 455 22.21 -9.76 -16.47
C LYS A 455 21.84 -8.61 -15.55
N ILE A 456 20.59 -8.14 -15.60
CA ILE A 456 20.04 -7.10 -14.71
C ILE A 456 20.22 -7.49 -13.25
N PHE A 457 20.00 -8.76 -12.87
CA PHE A 457 20.23 -9.23 -11.51
C PHE A 457 21.71 -9.10 -11.09
N ILE A 458 22.64 -9.63 -11.89
CA ILE A 458 24.09 -9.63 -11.62
C ILE A 458 24.67 -8.21 -11.61
N ASN A 459 24.32 -7.39 -12.61
CA ASN A 459 24.89 -6.05 -12.84
C ASN A 459 24.13 -4.92 -12.13
N SER A 460 23.05 -5.23 -11.40
CA SER A 460 22.16 -4.23 -10.77
C SER A 460 22.88 -3.20 -9.92
N GLU A 461 23.99 -3.55 -9.26
CA GLU A 461 24.80 -2.61 -8.46
C GLU A 461 25.79 -1.77 -9.30
N LEU A 462 26.14 -2.19 -10.53
CA LEU A 462 27.21 -1.61 -11.35
C LEU A 462 26.72 -0.72 -12.50
N GLU A 463 25.64 -1.11 -13.20
CA GLU A 463 25.14 -0.45 -14.43
C GLU A 463 24.38 0.88 -14.19
N SER A 464 24.84 2.02 -14.72
CA SER A 464 24.26 3.36 -14.45
C SER A 464 22.83 3.58 -14.98
N ASN A 465 22.38 2.74 -15.92
CA ASN A 465 21.03 2.62 -16.46
C ASN A 465 20.06 1.85 -15.54
N ILE A 466 20.54 1.26 -14.44
CA ILE A 466 19.75 0.48 -13.48
C ILE A 466 19.81 1.14 -12.09
N ASP A 467 18.65 1.51 -11.55
CA ASP A 467 18.50 2.14 -10.24
C ASP A 467 17.53 1.37 -9.34
N PHE A 468 17.79 1.30 -8.02
CA PHE A 468 16.80 0.73 -7.09
C PHE A 468 15.83 1.79 -6.61
N ALA A 469 14.53 1.55 -6.77
CA ALA A 469 13.44 2.45 -6.37
C ALA A 469 13.39 2.77 -4.85
N ASN A 470 14.17 2.04 -4.05
CA ASN A 470 14.32 2.24 -2.60
C ASN A 470 15.71 2.81 -2.20
N GLN A 471 16.67 2.77 -3.11
CA GLN A 471 18.09 3.14 -2.94
C GLN A 471 18.64 3.55 -4.31
N PRO A 472 18.48 4.81 -4.75
CA PRO A 472 19.13 5.25 -5.99
C PRO A 472 20.64 5.01 -5.84
N LYS A 473 21.34 4.76 -6.96
CA LYS A 473 22.78 4.61 -6.94
C LYS A 473 23.37 5.86 -6.34
N LYS A 474 23.98 5.66 -5.17
CA LYS A 474 24.61 6.72 -4.43
C LYS A 474 25.98 6.97 -5.04
N GLU A 475 25.99 7.68 -6.15
CA GLU A 475 27.21 8.21 -6.76
C GLU A 475 27.95 9.03 -5.69
N SER A 476 29.26 8.85 -5.60
CA SER A 476 30.12 9.43 -4.58
C SER A 476 31.57 9.11 -4.96
N THR A 477 32.49 10.05 -4.71
CA THR A 477 33.92 9.84 -4.98
C THR A 477 34.49 8.74 -4.08
N GLU A 478 35.73 8.29 -4.32
CA GLU A 478 36.41 7.38 -3.38
C GLU A 478 36.59 8.01 -1.99
N THR A 479 36.81 9.33 -1.94
CA THR A 479 36.90 10.13 -0.71
C THR A 479 35.54 10.14 0.00
N GLY A 480 34.47 10.47 -0.71
CA GLY A 480 33.10 10.46 -0.21
C GLY A 480 32.70 9.09 0.35
N LYS A 481 32.92 7.99 -0.38
CA LYS A 481 32.69 6.62 0.10
C LYS A 481 33.42 6.33 1.42
N LYS A 482 34.66 6.80 1.58
CA LYS A 482 35.43 6.67 2.82
C LYS A 482 34.85 7.50 3.96
N ILE A 483 34.42 8.74 3.69
CA ILE A 483 33.71 9.61 4.65
C ILE A 483 32.43 8.92 5.13
N HIS A 484 31.56 8.51 4.21
CA HIS A 484 30.27 7.88 4.50
C HIS A 484 30.43 6.64 5.38
N ASN A 485 31.38 5.74 5.07
CA ASN A 485 31.63 4.54 5.86
C ASN A 485 32.05 4.85 7.31
N GLN A 486 32.84 5.90 7.53
CA GLN A 486 33.30 6.30 8.85
C GLN A 486 32.21 7.06 9.64
N PHE A 487 31.43 7.92 8.98
CA PHE A 487 30.26 8.57 9.59
C PHE A 487 29.18 7.55 9.98
N ASP A 488 28.88 6.57 9.12
CA ASP A 488 27.97 5.47 9.46
C ASP A 488 28.51 4.62 10.62
N THR A 489 29.82 4.47 10.75
CA THR A 489 30.46 3.78 11.89
C THR A 489 30.28 4.57 13.18
N ILE A 490 30.51 5.90 13.17
CA ILE A 490 30.25 6.79 14.31
C ILE A 490 28.77 6.75 14.71
N LEU A 491 27.85 6.81 13.74
CA LEU A 491 26.41 6.77 14.01
C LEU A 491 25.97 5.42 14.59
N LYS A 492 26.56 4.30 14.14
CA LYS A 492 26.38 2.98 14.77
C LYS A 492 26.91 2.98 16.20
N PHE A 493 28.09 3.55 16.45
CA PHE A 493 28.72 3.64 17.77
C PHE A 493 27.89 4.48 18.75
N ALA A 494 27.36 5.62 18.29
CA ALA A 494 26.46 6.46 19.08
C ALA A 494 25.18 5.72 19.51
N HIS A 495 24.77 4.70 18.74
CA HIS A 495 23.63 3.84 19.02
C HIS A 495 24.01 2.46 19.63
N ALA A 496 25.29 2.22 19.96
CA ALA A 496 25.81 0.92 20.38
C ALA A 496 25.48 0.58 21.83
N ASP A 497 24.23 0.20 22.08
CA ASP A 497 23.77 -0.34 23.36
C ASP A 497 22.53 -1.25 23.12
N TYR A 498 22.68 -2.23 22.22
CA TYR A 498 21.53 -2.93 21.64
C TYR A 498 21.83 -4.37 21.15
N ASP A 499 22.11 -5.32 22.04
CA ASP A 499 21.87 -6.75 21.73
C ASP A 499 21.55 -7.63 22.94
N LYS A 500 20.25 -7.89 23.19
CA LYS A 500 19.76 -9.16 23.77
C LYS A 500 18.48 -9.64 23.06
N LYS A 501 18.59 -10.86 22.53
CA LYS A 501 17.66 -11.68 21.71
C LYS A 501 16.45 -12.20 22.55
N LYS A 502 15.34 -12.79 22.06
CA LYS A 502 14.89 -13.29 20.73
C LYS A 502 13.36 -13.57 20.73
N ILE A 503 12.68 -13.49 19.56
CA ILE A 503 11.44 -14.25 19.17
C ILE A 503 10.16 -13.88 20.01
N SER A 504 8.87 -14.21 19.70
CA SER A 504 8.17 -14.98 18.65
C SER A 504 7.10 -14.15 17.84
N ILE A 505 5.86 -14.65 17.66
CA ILE A 505 4.81 -14.29 16.67
C ILE A 505 3.42 -14.79 17.17
N CYS A 506 2.33 -14.04 16.94
CA CYS A 506 1.00 -14.59 16.59
C CYS A 506 0.24 -13.63 15.65
N LYS A 507 -0.71 -14.12 14.85
CA LYS A 507 -1.56 -13.32 13.93
C LYS A 507 -2.93 -13.03 14.57
N GLU A 508 -3.50 -11.85 14.35
CA GLU A 508 -4.93 -11.60 14.59
C GLU A 508 -5.62 -11.02 13.34
N ASN A 509 -6.86 -11.47 13.12
CA ASN A 509 -7.75 -10.99 12.07
C ASN A 509 -8.42 -9.66 12.44
N THR A 510 -8.82 -8.94 11.40
CA THR A 510 -9.62 -7.71 11.49
C THR A 510 -11.03 -7.97 12.00
N ASN A 511 -11.53 -7.14 12.91
CA ASN A 511 -12.88 -6.56 12.83
C ASN A 511 -13.04 -5.36 13.80
N GLY A 512 -13.97 -4.47 13.46
CA GLY A 512 -13.98 -3.07 13.92
C GLY A 512 -14.41 -2.80 15.37
N ASN A 513 -13.96 -1.66 15.91
CA ASN A 513 -14.35 -1.17 17.24
C ASN A 513 -15.66 -0.37 17.19
N THR A 514 -16.63 -0.72 18.03
CA THR A 514 -17.71 0.20 18.43
C THR A 514 -17.23 1.15 19.54
N ARG A 515 -17.80 2.36 19.57
CA ARG A 515 -17.45 3.41 20.56
C ARG A 515 -18.10 3.10 21.92
N GLY A 516 -17.40 3.46 23.00
CA GLY A 516 -17.86 3.25 24.38
C GLY A 516 -19.07 4.10 24.76
N GLY A 517 -19.78 3.68 25.82
CA GLY A 517 -21.03 4.29 26.27
C GLY A 517 -20.92 5.76 26.68
N GLN A 518 -21.95 6.54 26.36
CA GLN A 518 -22.05 7.97 26.65
C GLN A 518 -22.51 8.25 28.10
N LYS A 519 -22.44 9.52 28.53
CA LYS A 519 -22.97 9.97 29.83
C LYS A 519 -24.45 9.58 29.96
N GLY A 520 -24.82 8.91 31.05
CA GLY A 520 -26.20 8.48 31.35
C GLY A 520 -26.38 6.98 31.58
N HIS A 521 -25.38 6.13 31.28
CA HIS A 521 -25.47 4.70 31.56
C HIS A 521 -25.57 4.38 33.06
N LYS A 522 -26.47 3.46 33.43
CA LYS A 522 -26.55 2.87 34.78
C LYS A 522 -25.20 2.26 35.17
N GLY A 523 -24.70 2.62 36.34
CA GLY A 523 -23.42 2.12 36.85
C GLY A 523 -23.43 0.62 37.07
N HIS A 524 -22.58 -0.12 36.36
CA HIS A 524 -22.51 -1.57 36.47
C HIS A 524 -21.65 -1.98 37.66
N THR A 525 -22.27 -2.45 38.75
CA THR A 525 -21.56 -3.08 39.86
C THR A 525 -21.11 -4.49 39.47
N LYS A 526 -19.93 -4.91 39.96
CA LYS A 526 -19.36 -6.23 39.68
C LYS A 526 -19.95 -7.29 40.62
N ALA A 527 -20.38 -8.42 40.07
CA ALA A 527 -20.86 -9.56 40.85
C ALA A 527 -19.78 -10.10 41.80
N ILE A 528 -20.20 -10.48 43.00
CA ILE A 528 -19.31 -10.97 44.06
C ILE A 528 -18.88 -12.42 43.74
N PRO A 529 -17.58 -12.76 43.75
CA PRO A 529 -17.12 -14.13 43.53
C PRO A 529 -17.62 -15.09 44.63
N SER A 530 -18.12 -16.26 44.24
CA SER A 530 -18.64 -17.28 45.17
C SER A 530 -17.57 -18.00 45.99
N LYS A 531 -16.31 -18.04 45.53
CA LYS A 531 -15.20 -18.74 46.20
C LYS A 531 -14.19 -17.76 46.78
N VAL A 532 -14.16 -17.67 48.11
CA VAL A 532 -13.24 -16.81 48.89
C VAL A 532 -12.05 -17.64 49.39
N ASN A 533 -10.83 -17.07 49.36
CA ASN A 533 -9.63 -17.73 49.88
C ASN A 533 -9.41 -17.50 51.38
N LYS A 534 -9.71 -16.30 51.88
CA LYS A 534 -9.59 -15.95 53.31
C LYS A 534 -10.69 -14.97 53.71
N VAL A 535 -11.36 -15.25 54.82
CA VAL A 535 -12.21 -14.28 55.51
C VAL A 535 -11.36 -13.54 56.56
N ILE A 536 -11.51 -12.23 56.64
CA ILE A 536 -10.79 -11.36 57.57
C ILE A 536 -11.83 -10.53 58.31
N TYR A 537 -11.94 -10.76 59.62
CA TYR A 537 -12.78 -9.95 60.49
C TYR A 537 -12.01 -8.70 60.91
N ILE A 538 -12.56 -7.53 60.64
CA ILE A 538 -12.04 -6.25 61.11
C ILE A 538 -12.91 -5.85 62.32
N PRO A 539 -12.32 -5.62 63.51
CA PRO A 539 -13.06 -5.14 64.68
C PRO A 539 -13.92 -3.92 64.33
N ALA A 540 -15.13 -3.87 64.87
CA ALA A 540 -15.99 -2.72 64.69
C ALA A 540 -15.33 -1.48 65.32
N SER A 541 -15.63 -0.30 64.78
CA SER A 541 -15.23 0.94 65.46
C SER A 541 -16.10 1.07 66.70
N GLU A 542 -15.51 1.05 67.89
CA GLU A 542 -16.21 1.27 69.16
C GLU A 542 -16.50 2.77 69.36
N ILE A 543 -15.66 3.63 68.78
CA ILE A 543 -15.64 5.08 68.98
C ILE A 543 -16.08 5.82 67.71
N CYS A 544 -16.87 6.88 67.89
CA CYS A 544 -17.27 7.77 66.79
C CYS A 544 -16.18 8.76 66.38
N SER A 545 -15.57 8.56 65.21
CA SER A 545 -14.56 9.48 64.62
C SER A 545 -15.07 10.88 64.23
N ARG A 546 -16.36 11.18 64.46
CA ARG A 546 -16.99 12.49 64.21
C ARG A 546 -17.59 13.13 65.48
N CYS A 547 -17.68 12.40 66.59
CA CYS A 547 -18.34 12.85 67.82
C CYS A 547 -17.42 12.64 69.03
N ASN A 548 -16.17 13.11 68.92
CA ASN A 548 -15.26 13.35 70.05
C ASN A 548 -15.01 12.18 71.03
N GLY A 549 -15.17 10.93 70.60
CA GLY A 549 -14.91 9.76 71.45
C GLY A 549 -16.13 8.90 71.78
N GLU A 550 -17.35 9.36 71.47
CA GLU A 550 -18.58 8.71 71.96
C GLU A 550 -18.67 7.22 71.57
N LEU A 551 -19.06 6.39 72.54
CA LEU A 551 -19.30 4.96 72.35
C LEU A 551 -20.47 4.75 71.37
N LEU A 552 -20.19 4.01 70.30
CA LEU A 552 -21.16 3.69 69.27
C LEU A 552 -22.06 2.55 69.74
N LYS A 553 -23.39 2.71 69.61
CA LYS A 553 -24.34 1.66 69.94
C LYS A 553 -24.18 0.46 69.00
N GLU A 554 -24.24 -0.73 69.56
CA GLU A 554 -24.12 -2.01 68.85
C GLU A 554 -25.37 -2.32 68.00
N GLU A 555 -25.52 -1.66 66.86
CA GLU A 555 -26.34 -2.20 65.77
C GLU A 555 -25.44 -3.06 64.87
N TYR A 556 -25.55 -4.38 64.98
CA TYR A 556 -24.77 -5.34 64.18
C TYR A 556 -25.21 -5.42 62.69
N LYS A 557 -25.19 -4.29 61.98
CA LYS A 557 -25.31 -4.26 60.52
C LYS A 557 -23.97 -4.66 59.90
N THR A 558 -23.84 -5.96 59.62
CA THR A 558 -22.68 -6.55 58.97
C THR A 558 -22.44 -5.89 57.61
N ILE A 559 -21.21 -5.43 57.40
CA ILE A 559 -20.72 -4.95 56.12
C ILE A 559 -19.65 -5.90 55.59
N GLU A 560 -19.76 -6.20 54.31
CA GLU A 560 -18.88 -7.13 53.62
C GLU A 560 -18.22 -6.45 52.42
N LYS A 561 -16.93 -6.70 52.22
CA LYS A 561 -16.21 -6.30 51.01
C LYS A 561 -15.30 -7.41 50.53
N VAL A 562 -15.27 -7.62 49.21
CA VAL A 562 -14.39 -8.62 48.58
C VAL A 562 -13.30 -7.90 47.79
N VAL A 563 -12.05 -8.19 48.14
CA VAL A 563 -10.87 -7.70 47.43
C VAL A 563 -10.25 -8.85 46.63
N ILE A 564 -10.19 -8.66 45.32
CA ILE A 564 -9.55 -9.58 44.37
C ILE A 564 -8.16 -9.04 44.06
N ASP A 565 -7.12 -9.77 44.45
CA ASP A 565 -5.73 -9.33 44.30
C ASP A 565 -4.85 -10.39 43.62
N LEU A 566 -3.69 -9.98 43.12
CA LEU A 566 -2.66 -10.86 42.57
C LEU A 566 -1.43 -10.89 43.47
N VAL A 567 -1.05 -12.08 43.92
CA VAL A 567 0.16 -12.30 44.73
C VAL A 567 1.22 -12.97 43.86
N PHE A 568 2.30 -12.24 43.60
CA PHE A 568 3.47 -12.75 42.90
C PHE A 568 4.44 -13.39 43.89
N SER A 569 4.87 -14.61 43.59
CA SER A 569 5.82 -15.40 44.38
C SER A 569 6.94 -15.94 43.47
N LYS A 570 7.98 -16.56 44.05
CA LYS A 570 9.02 -17.26 43.27
C LYS A 570 8.42 -18.32 42.34
N ASN A 571 7.30 -18.93 42.72
CA ASN A 571 6.66 -20.03 42.01
C ASN A 571 5.54 -19.54 41.06
N GLY A 572 5.50 -18.25 40.75
CA GLY A 572 4.52 -17.64 39.84
C GLY A 572 3.49 -16.73 40.52
N CYS A 573 2.49 -16.33 39.75
CA CYS A 573 1.40 -15.44 40.16
C CYS A 573 0.15 -16.24 40.52
N ARG A 574 -0.50 -15.91 41.66
CA ARG A 574 -1.78 -16.49 42.07
C ARG A 574 -2.81 -15.43 42.40
N LYS A 575 -4.06 -15.65 41.96
CA LYS A 575 -5.22 -14.87 42.39
C LYS A 575 -5.52 -15.16 43.86
N LYS A 576 -5.80 -14.11 44.64
CA LYS A 576 -6.19 -14.18 46.06
C LYS A 576 -7.44 -13.34 46.27
N ILE A 577 -8.51 -13.98 46.72
CA ILE A 577 -9.81 -13.37 47.01
C ILE A 577 -9.98 -13.30 48.53
N ASN A 578 -9.89 -12.11 49.11
CA ASN A 578 -10.13 -11.89 50.54
C ASN A 578 -11.53 -11.28 50.74
N LYS A 579 -12.31 -11.83 51.67
CA LYS A 579 -13.57 -11.22 52.14
C LYS A 579 -13.31 -10.55 53.48
N TYR A 580 -13.44 -9.23 53.53
CA TYR A 580 -13.40 -8.45 54.76
C TYR A 580 -14.81 -8.31 55.31
N ILE A 581 -14.99 -8.64 56.59
CA ILE A 581 -16.26 -8.54 57.30
C ILE A 581 -16.05 -7.62 58.50
N SER A 582 -16.97 -6.68 58.71
CA SER A 582 -17.00 -5.79 59.88
C SER A 582 -18.45 -5.42 60.21
N CYS A 583 -18.69 -4.67 61.28
CA CYS A 583 -20.01 -4.14 61.61
C CYS A 583 -20.03 -2.61 61.51
N ARG A 584 -21.21 -2.04 61.26
CA ARG A 584 -21.46 -0.60 61.33
C ARG A 584 -22.18 -0.23 62.61
N ASN A 585 -21.44 0.27 63.59
CA ASN A 585 -22.03 0.71 64.85
C ASN A 585 -22.69 2.09 64.67
N TYR A 586 -23.75 2.36 65.43
CA TYR A 586 -24.60 3.54 65.27
C TYR A 586 -24.23 4.63 66.29
N CYS A 587 -23.96 5.86 65.83
CA CYS A 587 -23.72 6.97 66.74
C CYS A 587 -25.04 7.60 67.20
N PRO A 588 -25.38 7.59 68.51
CA PRO A 588 -26.60 8.21 69.01
C PRO A 588 -26.58 9.75 68.94
N ILE A 589 -25.40 10.38 68.80
CA ILE A 589 -25.26 11.85 68.76
C ILE A 589 -25.40 12.41 67.34
N CYS A 590 -24.66 11.87 66.36
CA CYS A 590 -24.75 12.37 64.97
C CYS A 590 -25.71 11.60 64.06
N TYR A 591 -26.45 10.63 64.61
CA TYR A 591 -27.45 9.81 63.93
C TYR A 591 -26.92 9.09 62.67
N LYS A 592 -25.60 8.84 62.61
CA LYS A 592 -24.91 8.26 61.45
C LYS A 592 -24.18 6.97 61.85
N TYR A 593 -24.16 6.03 60.91
CA TYR A 593 -23.39 4.79 61.02
C TYR A 593 -21.90 5.06 60.79
N SER A 594 -21.07 4.57 61.72
CA SER A 594 -19.62 4.56 61.59
C SER A 594 -19.14 3.14 61.24
N ALA A 595 -18.20 3.06 60.29
CA ALA A 595 -17.44 1.86 59.98
C ALA A 595 -15.95 2.14 60.29
N PRO A 596 -15.10 1.11 60.48
CA PRO A 596 -13.66 1.30 60.61
C PRO A 596 -13.08 2.05 59.41
N GLN A 597 -12.10 2.92 59.64
CA GLN A 597 -11.54 3.78 58.57
C GLN A 597 -10.87 2.96 57.45
N SER A 598 -10.22 1.84 57.82
CA SER A 598 -9.70 0.83 56.89
C SER A 598 -10.76 0.19 55.99
N PHE A 599 -12.04 0.24 56.37
CA PHE A 599 -13.15 -0.23 55.55
C PHE A 599 -13.54 0.79 54.47
N PHE A 600 -13.17 2.07 54.59
CA PHE A 600 -13.48 3.11 53.60
C PHE A 600 -12.45 3.23 52.45
N GLU A 601 -11.25 2.67 52.60
CA GLU A 601 -10.21 2.63 51.54
C GLU A 601 -10.69 1.91 50.25
N PHE A 602 -11.68 1.04 50.37
CA PHE A 602 -12.26 0.28 49.26
C PHE A 602 -13.57 0.91 48.79
N ALA A 603 -13.56 1.62 47.66
CA ALA A 603 -14.72 2.40 47.19
C ALA A 603 -15.99 1.57 46.86
N THR A 604 -15.87 0.27 46.59
CA THR A 604 -16.97 -0.59 46.10
C THR A 604 -17.10 -1.90 46.89
N PRO A 605 -18.27 -2.59 46.88
CA PRO A 605 -18.47 -3.88 47.55
C PRO A 605 -17.53 -5.00 47.06
N CYS A 606 -17.16 -4.96 45.78
CA CYS A 606 -16.08 -5.76 45.21
C CYS A 606 -15.06 -4.83 44.57
N SER A 607 -13.78 -4.95 44.93
CA SER A 607 -12.69 -4.10 44.42
C SER A 607 -11.45 -4.90 44.05
N PHE A 608 -10.59 -4.32 43.23
CA PHE A 608 -9.28 -4.90 42.90
C PHE A 608 -8.21 -4.41 43.86
N GLY A 609 -7.40 -5.34 44.36
CA GLY A 609 -6.27 -5.05 45.26
C GLY A 609 -5.08 -4.41 44.54
N HIS A 610 -4.11 -3.96 45.32
CA HIS A 610 -2.96 -3.20 44.83
C HIS A 610 -2.13 -3.99 43.81
N GLY A 611 -1.90 -5.28 44.04
CA GLY A 611 -1.12 -6.12 43.14
C GLY A 611 -1.82 -6.39 41.80
N PHE A 612 -3.15 -6.53 41.79
CA PHE A 612 -3.94 -6.60 40.57
C PHE A 612 -3.85 -5.29 39.78
N LYS A 613 -4.03 -4.13 40.44
CA LYS A 613 -3.88 -2.81 39.79
C LYS A 613 -2.47 -2.62 39.23
N ALA A 614 -1.43 -2.91 40.01
CA ALA A 614 -0.03 -2.83 39.59
C ALA A 614 0.27 -3.69 38.36
N TRP A 615 -0.26 -4.92 38.29
CA TRP A 615 -0.11 -5.80 37.14
C TRP A 615 -0.84 -5.29 35.88
N VAL A 616 -2.02 -4.68 36.02
CA VAL A 616 -2.73 -4.01 34.91
C VAL A 616 -1.95 -2.81 34.39
N VAL A 617 -1.44 -1.95 35.28
CA VAL A 617 -0.63 -0.79 34.91
C VAL A 617 0.69 -1.23 34.24
N TYR A 618 1.36 -2.25 34.77
CA TYR A 618 2.56 -2.86 34.17
C TYR A 618 2.30 -3.37 32.73
N GLN A 619 1.20 -4.08 32.50
CA GLN A 619 0.83 -4.53 31.15
C GLN A 619 0.61 -3.38 30.17
N ARG A 620 0.03 -2.26 30.63
CA ARG A 620 -0.22 -1.11 29.78
C ARG A 620 1.06 -0.35 29.42
N LEU A 621 2.00 -0.22 30.37
CA LEU A 621 3.24 0.54 30.19
C LEU A 621 4.34 -0.29 29.52
N VAL A 622 4.71 -1.42 30.14
CA VAL A 622 5.88 -2.22 29.75
C VAL A 622 5.54 -3.16 28.59
N LEU A 623 4.42 -3.88 28.68
CA LEU A 623 3.96 -4.80 27.63
C LEU A 623 3.14 -4.10 26.53
N ARG A 624 2.82 -2.81 26.71
CA ARG A 624 2.14 -1.93 25.72
C ARG A 624 0.77 -2.44 25.24
N LEU A 625 0.13 -3.30 26.02
CA LEU A 625 -1.12 -3.94 25.60
C LEU A 625 -2.24 -2.89 25.41
N SER A 626 -3.12 -3.14 24.45
CA SER A 626 -4.35 -2.37 24.28
C SER A 626 -5.32 -2.68 25.43
N TYR A 627 -6.24 -1.77 25.77
CA TYR A 627 -7.20 -2.03 26.84
C TYR A 627 -8.02 -3.31 26.57
N ARG A 628 -8.37 -3.60 25.30
CA ARG A 628 -9.03 -4.87 24.91
C ARG A 628 -8.20 -6.09 25.30
N MET A 629 -6.90 -6.09 25.00
CA MET A 629 -5.99 -7.21 25.31
C MET A 629 -5.82 -7.41 26.83
N ILE A 630 -5.74 -6.32 27.61
CA ILE A 630 -5.65 -6.41 29.07
C ILE A 630 -6.96 -6.95 29.68
N MET A 631 -8.12 -6.51 29.16
CA MET A 631 -9.43 -7.06 29.55
C MET A 631 -9.53 -8.56 29.24
N GLN A 632 -9.06 -8.97 28.05
CA GLN A 632 -9.06 -10.37 27.61
C GLN A 632 -8.15 -11.24 28.49
N GLN A 633 -6.88 -10.86 28.70
CA GLN A 633 -5.97 -11.62 29.57
C GLN A 633 -6.45 -11.69 31.02
N SER A 634 -7.06 -10.62 31.54
CA SER A 634 -7.64 -10.63 32.89
C SER A 634 -8.77 -11.66 33.02
N LYS A 635 -9.59 -11.81 31.98
CA LYS A 635 -10.66 -12.81 31.91
C LYS A 635 -10.12 -14.23 31.69
N GLU A 636 -9.17 -14.42 30.78
CA GLU A 636 -8.63 -15.74 30.41
C GLU A 636 -7.72 -16.33 31.49
N LEU A 637 -6.78 -15.55 32.03
CA LEU A 637 -5.79 -16.03 33.00
C LEU A 637 -6.34 -16.11 34.43
N PHE A 638 -7.26 -15.22 34.79
CA PHE A 638 -7.73 -15.07 36.17
C PHE A 638 -9.26 -15.19 36.34
N GLY A 639 -10.03 -15.31 35.26
CA GLY A 639 -11.50 -15.31 35.31
C GLY A 639 -12.12 -13.93 35.60
N GLU A 640 -11.33 -12.85 35.56
CA GLU A 640 -11.73 -11.54 36.06
C GLU A 640 -12.08 -10.56 34.94
N SER A 641 -13.38 -10.30 34.78
CA SER A 641 -13.85 -9.22 33.91
C SER A 641 -13.49 -7.85 34.53
N ILE A 642 -12.86 -6.99 33.72
CA ILE A 642 -12.55 -5.58 33.99
C ILE A 642 -13.08 -4.71 32.84
N SER A 643 -13.38 -3.44 33.13
CA SER A 643 -13.81 -2.47 32.11
C SER A 643 -12.65 -1.55 31.66
N GLN A 644 -12.77 -0.93 30.48
CA GLN A 644 -11.81 0.07 30.03
C GLN A 644 -11.71 1.26 30.99
N GLY A 645 -12.83 1.69 31.58
CA GLY A 645 -12.86 2.72 32.61
C GLY A 645 -12.07 2.33 33.87
N SER A 646 -12.18 1.07 34.31
CA SER A 646 -11.38 0.55 35.43
C SER A 646 -9.87 0.63 35.13
N ILE A 647 -9.43 0.26 33.92
CA ILE A 647 -8.02 0.36 33.51
C ILE A 647 -7.57 1.83 33.49
N SER A 648 -8.40 2.74 32.96
CA SER A 648 -8.09 4.17 32.95
C SER A 648 -7.95 4.73 34.36
N ASN A 649 -8.87 4.39 35.27
CA ASN A 649 -8.81 4.82 36.66
C ASN A 649 -7.56 4.28 37.36
N PHE A 650 -7.17 3.01 37.14
CA PHE A 650 -5.94 2.47 37.75
C PHE A 650 -4.67 3.21 37.29
N LEU A 651 -4.64 3.73 36.06
CA LEU A 651 -3.53 4.58 35.58
C LEU A 651 -3.54 5.94 36.29
N THR A 652 -4.72 6.55 36.45
CA THR A 652 -4.85 7.83 37.17
C THR A 652 -4.50 7.67 38.65
N ASP A 653 -5.11 6.70 39.35
CA ASP A 653 -4.81 6.30 40.74
C ASP A 653 -3.29 6.18 40.95
N PHE A 654 -2.60 5.44 40.08
CA PHE A 654 -1.15 5.23 40.20
C PHE A 654 -0.36 6.50 39.87
N SER A 655 -0.77 7.31 38.89
CA SER A 655 -0.07 8.56 38.58
C SER A 655 -0.12 9.56 39.73
N GLU A 656 -1.27 9.68 40.40
CA GLU A 656 -1.45 10.51 41.61
C GLU A 656 -0.64 9.94 42.78
N GLN A 657 -0.75 8.63 43.05
CA GLN A 657 -0.04 7.97 44.14
C GLN A 657 1.49 7.99 43.97
N TYR A 658 2.01 8.24 42.77
CA TYR A 658 3.44 8.34 42.47
C TYR A 658 3.88 9.75 42.04
N ALA A 659 3.03 10.79 42.14
CA ALA A 659 3.40 12.17 41.83
C ALA A 659 4.59 12.66 42.68
N LYS A 660 4.66 12.27 43.96
CA LYS A 660 5.82 12.56 44.83
C LYS A 660 7.12 11.92 44.32
N THR A 661 7.04 10.78 43.65
CA THR A 661 8.22 10.16 43.01
C THR A 661 8.71 11.03 41.85
N GLU A 662 7.81 11.58 41.02
CA GLU A 662 8.21 12.48 39.94
C GLU A 662 8.90 13.75 40.48
N LEU A 663 8.41 14.36 41.56
CA LEU A 663 9.06 15.53 42.18
C LEU A 663 10.52 15.25 42.60
N ILE A 664 10.78 14.07 43.19
CA ILE A 664 12.14 13.64 43.56
C ILE A 664 13.03 13.49 42.32
N LEU A 665 12.48 13.03 41.19
CA LEU A 665 13.22 12.87 39.94
C LEU A 665 13.52 14.21 39.26
N ILE A 666 12.59 15.18 39.32
CA ILE A 666 12.83 16.55 38.83
C ILE A 666 14.00 17.18 39.59
N GLN A 667 14.00 17.10 40.92
CA GLN A 667 15.08 17.66 41.74
C GLN A 667 16.44 17.07 41.35
N LYS A 668 16.54 15.75 41.17
CA LYS A 668 17.78 15.07 40.74
C LYS A 668 18.25 15.49 39.35
N ILE A 669 17.32 15.73 38.42
CA ILE A 669 17.65 16.23 37.08
C ILE A 669 18.21 17.67 37.16
N ILE A 670 17.67 18.52 38.03
CA ILE A 670 18.17 19.90 38.23
C ILE A 670 19.53 19.91 38.96
N GLU A 671 19.78 18.95 39.84
CA GLU A 671 21.07 18.76 40.54
C GLU A 671 22.15 18.06 39.68
N SER A 672 21.80 17.59 38.47
CA SER A 672 22.72 16.88 37.56
C SER A 672 23.77 17.80 36.92
N PRO A 673 24.99 17.31 36.61
CA PRO A 673 25.95 18.06 35.80
C PRO A 673 25.51 18.25 34.34
N PHE A 674 24.67 17.36 33.80
CA PHE A 674 24.10 17.52 32.46
C PHE A 674 22.63 17.04 32.37
N VAL A 675 21.86 17.67 31.47
CA VAL A 675 20.48 17.31 31.17
C VAL A 675 20.31 17.24 29.66
N HIS A 676 19.83 16.11 29.17
CA HIS A 676 19.38 15.94 27.80
C HIS A 676 17.95 16.43 27.63
N VAL A 677 17.66 17.10 26.51
CA VAL A 677 16.31 17.50 26.10
C VAL A 677 16.00 17.11 24.66
N ASP A 678 14.79 16.61 24.40
CA ASP A 678 14.26 16.24 23.08
C ASP A 678 12.72 16.30 23.15
N GLU A 679 12.05 16.42 22.00
CA GLU A 679 10.59 16.55 21.94
C GLU A 679 9.91 15.66 20.88
N THR A 680 8.68 15.25 21.15
CA THR A 680 7.90 14.44 20.21
C THR A 680 6.43 14.77 20.22
N GLN A 681 5.82 14.74 19.03
CA GLN A 681 4.41 15.07 18.85
C GLN A 681 3.48 13.90 19.24
N ILE A 682 2.42 14.17 19.99
CA ILE A 682 1.32 13.22 20.26
C ILE A 682 -0.02 13.80 19.80
N SER A 683 -0.98 12.93 19.47
CA SER A 683 -2.35 13.37 19.14
C SER A 683 -3.29 13.13 20.32
N ILE A 684 -3.83 14.20 20.89
CA ILE A 684 -4.87 14.17 21.93
C ILE A 684 -6.19 14.59 21.30
N ARG A 685 -7.16 13.68 21.26
CA ARG A 685 -8.48 13.87 20.61
C ARG A 685 -8.41 14.40 19.15
N GLY A 686 -7.33 14.11 18.42
CA GLY A 686 -7.10 14.58 17.06
C GLY A 686 -6.29 15.88 16.94
N ILE A 687 -6.09 16.63 18.04
CA ILE A 687 -5.22 17.80 18.08
C ILE A 687 -3.79 17.34 18.36
N ASN A 688 -2.81 17.88 17.64
CA ASN A 688 -1.40 17.59 17.88
C ASN A 688 -0.85 18.47 19.02
N GLN A 689 -0.17 17.84 19.96
CA GLN A 689 0.50 18.46 21.11
C GLN A 689 1.93 17.91 21.21
N TYR A 690 2.80 18.54 22.01
CA TYR A 690 4.21 18.17 22.13
C TYR A 690 4.53 17.61 23.51
N VAL A 691 5.32 16.55 23.55
CA VAL A 691 5.88 15.97 24.77
C VAL A 691 7.39 16.11 24.76
N TRP A 692 7.89 16.85 25.74
CA TRP A 692 9.30 17.04 26.02
C TRP A 692 9.78 15.93 26.96
N VAL A 693 11.02 15.49 26.80
CA VAL A 693 11.72 14.65 27.77
C VAL A 693 12.91 15.40 28.35
N PHE A 694 13.12 15.24 29.64
CA PHE A 694 14.31 15.69 30.35
C PHE A 694 14.98 14.46 30.98
N THR A 695 16.28 14.28 30.77
CA THR A 695 17.00 13.11 31.29
C THR A 695 18.49 13.34 31.50
N ASP A 696 19.04 12.92 32.64
CA ASP A 696 20.49 12.91 32.91
C ASP A 696 21.17 11.56 32.53
N GLY A 697 20.40 10.59 32.04
CA GLY A 697 20.87 9.24 31.71
C GLY A 697 20.52 8.17 32.76
N SER A 698 20.16 8.58 33.97
CA SER A 698 19.62 7.72 35.03
C SER A 698 18.16 8.04 35.33
N ASN A 699 17.84 9.34 35.41
CA ASN A 699 16.54 9.90 35.73
C ASN A 699 15.84 10.44 34.50
N VAL A 700 14.52 10.28 34.40
CA VAL A 700 13.72 10.69 33.23
C VAL A 700 12.38 11.31 33.63
N VAL A 701 12.07 12.49 33.12
CA VAL A 701 10.79 13.19 33.32
C VAL A 701 10.20 13.60 31.96
N PHE A 702 8.87 13.59 31.84
CA PHE A 702 8.16 14.01 30.63
C PHE A 702 7.23 15.20 30.93
N ARG A 703 7.13 16.16 30.00
CA ARG A 703 6.23 17.33 30.12
C ARG A 703 5.40 17.51 28.84
N LEU A 704 4.14 17.88 28.98
CA LEU A 704 3.18 18.04 27.89
C LEU A 704 2.88 19.52 27.66
N THR A 705 2.98 19.99 26.42
CA THR A 705 2.61 21.35 25.99
C THR A 705 1.73 21.30 24.75
N GLN A 706 0.93 22.35 24.54
CA GLN A 706 0.09 22.46 23.34
C GLN A 706 0.92 22.85 22.10
N THR A 707 1.86 23.78 22.26
CA THR A 707 2.78 24.26 21.22
C THR A 707 4.17 23.62 21.34
N ARG A 708 5.04 23.85 20.34
CA ARG A 708 6.47 23.46 20.36
C ARG A 708 7.36 24.54 20.99
N GLU A 709 6.78 25.55 21.63
CA GLU A 709 7.55 26.67 22.19
C GLU A 709 8.39 26.22 23.38
N ALA A 710 9.63 26.67 23.45
CA ALA A 710 10.59 26.28 24.47
C ALA A 710 10.36 26.95 25.85
N GLU A 711 9.25 27.66 26.04
CA GLU A 711 8.88 28.31 27.32
C GLU A 711 8.91 27.31 28.49
N ILE A 712 8.43 26.09 28.29
CA ILE A 712 8.48 25.02 29.30
C ILE A 712 9.93 24.61 29.65
N VAL A 713 10.86 24.71 28.70
CA VAL A 713 12.28 24.39 28.89
C VAL A 713 12.96 25.52 29.67
N HIS A 714 12.66 26.77 29.33
CA HIS A 714 13.11 27.95 30.10
C HIS A 714 12.61 27.91 31.54
N ALA A 715 11.34 27.57 31.76
CA ALA A 715 10.77 27.44 33.10
C ALA A 715 11.33 26.24 33.88
N PHE A 716 11.58 25.10 33.23
CA PHE A 716 12.10 23.89 33.89
C PHE A 716 13.59 23.99 34.24
N LEU A 717 14.37 24.76 33.47
CA LEU A 717 15.82 24.93 33.62
C LEU A 717 16.22 26.33 34.12
N SER A 718 15.30 27.10 34.71
CA SER A 718 15.55 28.49 35.14
C SER A 718 16.70 28.64 36.12
N ASP A 719 16.81 27.74 37.09
CA ASP A 719 17.86 27.72 38.12
C ASP A 719 19.00 26.72 37.81
N TYR A 720 19.01 26.13 36.61
CA TYR A 720 19.90 25.04 36.25
C TYR A 720 21.29 25.53 35.81
N LYS A 721 22.34 25.06 36.50
CA LYS A 721 23.73 25.52 36.31
C LYS A 721 24.64 24.53 35.54
N GLY A 722 24.13 23.36 35.18
CA GLY A 722 24.87 22.35 34.42
C GLY A 722 24.87 22.61 32.90
N VAL A 723 25.12 21.56 32.13
CA VAL A 723 25.12 21.59 30.65
C VAL A 723 23.80 21.03 30.10
N LEU A 724 23.18 21.72 29.14
CA LEU A 724 22.03 21.25 28.37
C LEU A 724 22.51 20.55 27.09
N VAL A 725 22.23 19.27 26.94
CA VAL A 725 22.53 18.49 25.74
C VAL A 725 21.28 18.46 24.85
N SER A 726 21.34 19.08 23.66
CA SER A 726 20.18 19.24 22.77
C SER A 726 20.49 18.89 21.31
N ASP A 727 19.47 18.83 20.47
CA ASP A 727 19.64 18.95 19.02
C ASP A 727 19.84 20.43 18.62
N PHE A 728 19.68 20.74 17.33
CA PHE A 728 19.83 22.08 16.76
C PHE A 728 18.49 22.85 16.62
N TYR A 729 17.45 22.49 17.37
CA TYR A 729 16.23 23.28 17.42
C TYR A 729 16.51 24.63 18.11
N GLY A 730 16.34 25.73 17.36
CA GLY A 730 16.70 27.08 17.81
C GLY A 730 15.94 27.60 19.04
N GLY A 731 14.85 26.93 19.46
CA GLY A 731 14.19 27.24 20.74
C GLY A 731 15.05 26.93 21.96
N TYR A 732 16.06 26.06 21.84
CA TYR A 732 17.01 25.79 22.91
C TYR A 732 18.09 26.88 23.05
N ASP A 733 18.34 27.70 22.02
CA ASP A 733 19.48 28.62 22.00
C ASP A 733 19.36 29.77 23.02
N SER A 734 18.12 30.15 23.38
CA SER A 734 17.82 31.15 24.40
C SER A 734 17.83 30.61 25.84
N VAL A 735 18.13 29.32 26.07
CA VAL A 735 18.16 28.75 27.43
C VAL A 735 19.44 29.17 28.13
N ASN A 736 19.30 29.83 29.29
CA ASN A 736 20.38 30.43 30.07
C ASN A 736 21.21 29.41 30.88
N CYS A 737 21.85 28.47 30.18
CA CYS A 737 22.81 27.52 30.74
C CYS A 737 23.88 27.19 29.70
N LYS A 738 24.97 26.51 30.10
CA LYS A 738 25.93 25.96 29.12
C LYS A 738 25.22 24.95 28.23
N GLN A 739 25.61 24.83 26.96
CA GLN A 739 24.95 23.94 26.00
C GLN A 739 25.94 23.02 25.29
N GLN A 740 25.52 21.80 24.98
CA GLN A 740 26.24 20.85 24.14
C GLN A 740 25.32 20.37 23.02
N LYS A 741 25.54 20.85 21.80
CA LYS A 741 24.76 20.42 20.62
C LYS A 741 25.17 19.01 20.19
N CYS A 742 24.19 18.23 19.75
CA CYS A 742 24.34 16.81 19.45
C CYS A 742 25.13 16.54 18.17
N TRP A 743 26.36 16.04 18.30
CA TRP A 743 27.19 15.65 17.15
C TRP A 743 26.58 14.53 16.30
N SER A 744 25.78 13.61 16.89
CA SER A 744 25.07 12.59 16.09
C SER A 744 24.01 13.17 15.15
N HIS A 745 23.46 14.36 15.44
CA HIS A 745 22.61 15.08 14.49
C HIS A 745 23.46 15.77 13.42
N LEU A 746 24.52 16.49 13.81
CA LEU A 746 25.39 17.19 12.86
C LEU A 746 26.04 16.24 11.84
N ILE A 747 26.57 15.09 12.30
CA ILE A 747 27.16 14.07 11.43
C ILE A 747 26.11 13.46 10.51
N ARG A 748 24.88 13.26 10.98
CA ARG A 748 23.78 12.73 10.15
C ARG A 748 23.38 13.73 9.07
N ASP A 749 23.25 15.00 9.41
CA ASP A 749 22.92 16.07 8.46
C ASP A 749 24.04 16.22 7.41
N LEU A 750 25.31 16.26 7.83
CA LEU A 750 26.47 16.30 6.91
C LEU A 750 26.54 15.08 5.99
N ASN A 751 26.29 13.88 6.52
CA ASN A 751 26.33 12.64 5.75
C ASN A 751 25.17 12.56 4.75
N ASP A 752 23.97 12.98 5.13
CA ASP A 752 22.80 13.00 4.26
C ASP A 752 22.93 14.08 3.17
N ASP A 753 23.34 15.32 3.51
CA ASP A 753 23.60 16.37 2.51
C ASP A 753 24.74 15.98 1.53
N LEU A 754 25.79 15.27 2.00
CA LEU A 754 26.88 14.79 1.12
C LEU A 754 26.41 13.69 0.15
N TRP A 755 25.41 12.89 0.53
CA TRP A 755 24.76 11.96 -0.39
C TRP A 755 23.82 12.67 -1.40
N GLU A 756 23.30 13.86 -1.07
CA GLU A 756 22.46 14.65 -1.97
C GLU A 756 23.28 15.52 -2.95
N ALA A 757 24.52 15.87 -2.60
CA ALA A 757 25.44 16.67 -3.43
C ALA A 757 26.81 15.99 -3.65
N PRO A 758 26.89 14.82 -4.31
CA PRO A 758 28.11 14.01 -4.39
C PRO A 758 29.22 14.58 -5.30
N PHE A 759 28.92 15.60 -6.09
CA PHE A 759 29.87 16.28 -6.98
C PHE A 759 30.28 17.67 -6.47
N ASP A 760 29.77 18.08 -5.30
CA ASP A 760 30.21 19.32 -4.64
C ASP A 760 31.56 19.08 -3.95
N THR A 761 32.64 19.29 -4.70
CA THR A 761 34.02 19.06 -4.23
C THR A 761 34.42 20.02 -3.11
N GLU A 762 33.84 21.22 -3.04
CA GLU A 762 34.10 22.20 -1.99
C GLU A 762 33.46 21.75 -0.67
N PHE A 763 32.22 21.24 -0.74
CA PHE A 763 31.54 20.63 0.40
C PHE A 763 32.16 19.29 0.81
N GLU A 764 32.55 18.41 -0.12
CA GLU A 764 33.27 17.17 0.21
C GLU A 764 34.59 17.47 0.95
N CYS A 765 35.34 18.50 0.52
CA CYS A 765 36.52 18.97 1.23
C CYS A 765 36.19 19.46 2.65
N PHE A 766 35.14 20.26 2.83
CA PHE A 766 34.69 20.72 4.15
C PHE A 766 34.32 19.53 5.06
N VAL A 767 33.56 18.56 4.56
CA VAL A 767 33.17 17.36 5.32
C VAL A 767 34.39 16.50 5.67
N SER A 768 35.38 16.41 4.77
CA SER A 768 36.65 15.72 5.03
C SER A 768 37.44 16.37 6.18
N GLU A 769 37.44 17.70 6.28
CA GLU A 769 38.06 18.43 7.38
C GLU A 769 37.31 18.27 8.71
N VAL A 770 35.98 18.32 8.70
CA VAL A 770 35.16 17.98 9.88
C VAL A 770 35.43 16.54 10.35
N ARG A 771 35.55 15.60 9.41
CA ARG A 771 35.93 14.20 9.66
C ARG A 771 37.32 14.09 10.29
N ASN A 772 38.32 14.81 9.76
CA ASN A 772 39.70 14.83 10.27
C ASN A 772 39.76 15.37 11.71
N LEU A 773 38.89 16.33 12.06
CA LEU A 773 38.74 16.84 13.42
C LEU A 773 38.06 15.82 14.36
N ILE A 774 36.89 15.29 13.99
CA ILE A 774 36.01 14.58 14.94
C ILE A 774 36.40 13.12 15.19
N ILE A 775 36.99 12.42 14.21
CA ILE A 775 37.36 11.01 14.37
C ILE A 775 38.36 10.80 15.52
N PRO A 776 39.53 11.49 15.58
CA PRO A 776 40.51 11.27 16.66
C PRO A 776 39.98 11.60 18.05
N ILE A 777 39.05 12.56 18.13
CA ILE A 777 38.33 12.92 19.35
C ILE A 777 37.47 11.75 19.81
N LEU A 778 36.63 11.20 18.93
CA LEU A 778 35.71 10.11 19.27
C LEU A 778 36.44 8.79 19.57
N GLU A 779 37.53 8.47 18.87
CA GLU A 779 38.42 7.34 19.19
C GLU A 779 39.03 7.48 20.60
N THR A 780 39.37 8.71 21.01
CA THR A 780 39.87 8.98 22.38
C THR A 780 38.73 8.84 23.41
N VAL A 781 37.51 9.26 23.10
CA VAL A 781 36.32 9.05 23.94
C VAL A 781 36.01 7.57 24.09
N GLU A 782 36.10 6.78 23.02
CA GLU A 782 35.91 5.32 23.05
C GLU A 782 36.94 4.64 23.98
N LYS A 783 38.22 5.00 23.83
CA LYS A 783 39.32 4.36 24.56
C LYS A 783 39.39 4.74 26.05
N TYR A 784 39.06 5.98 26.42
CA TYR A 784 39.29 6.49 27.78
C TYR A 784 38.04 7.04 28.49
N GLY A 785 36.91 7.10 27.80
CA GLY A 785 35.69 7.75 28.25
C GLY A 785 35.72 9.28 28.13
N LEU A 786 34.62 9.91 28.56
CA LEU A 786 34.46 11.35 28.64
C LEU A 786 35.24 11.92 29.82
N LYS A 787 36.56 12.06 29.65
CA LYS A 787 37.48 12.58 30.67
C LYS A 787 38.31 13.73 30.12
N GLU A 788 38.16 14.91 30.72
CA GLU A 788 38.76 16.17 30.31
C GLU A 788 40.28 16.01 30.08
N ARG A 789 41.00 15.40 31.02
CA ARG A 789 42.46 15.19 30.94
C ARG A 789 42.96 14.50 29.67
N HIS A 790 42.11 13.72 29.00
CA HIS A 790 42.43 13.02 27.75
C HIS A 790 41.91 13.74 26.51
N LEU A 791 40.91 14.61 26.68
CA LEU A 791 40.22 15.34 25.61
C LEU A 791 40.73 16.77 25.41
N ASN A 792 41.21 17.43 26.47
CA ASN A 792 41.70 18.82 26.47
C ASN A 792 42.86 19.02 25.47
N LYS A 793 43.67 17.98 25.19
CA LYS A 793 44.69 17.98 24.13
C LYS A 793 44.14 18.37 22.74
N PHE A 794 42.85 18.18 22.48
CA PHE A 794 42.22 18.50 21.20
C PHE A 794 41.74 19.95 21.10
N LYS A 795 41.76 20.77 22.16
CA LYS A 795 41.35 22.19 22.06
C LYS A 795 42.13 22.94 20.99
N LYS A 796 43.46 22.75 20.93
CA LYS A 796 44.32 23.31 19.87
C LYS A 796 43.97 22.82 18.46
N LEU A 797 43.44 21.60 18.32
CA LEU A 797 43.00 21.06 17.03
C LEU A 797 41.67 21.70 16.60
N VAL A 798 40.74 21.89 17.55
CA VAL A 798 39.48 22.61 17.34
C VAL A 798 39.75 24.07 16.97
N GLU A 799 40.60 24.78 17.71
CA GLU A 799 41.01 26.15 17.41
C GLU A 799 41.59 26.27 16.01
N LYS A 800 42.53 25.39 15.64
CA LYS A 800 43.13 25.35 14.30
C LYS A 800 42.07 25.11 13.20
N PHE A 801 41.14 24.19 13.42
CA PHE A 801 40.02 23.96 12.50
C PHE A 801 39.16 25.21 12.32
N TYR A 802 38.84 25.92 13.41
CA TYR A 802 38.07 27.16 13.33
C TYR A 802 38.80 28.27 12.57
N CYS A 803 40.09 28.49 12.80
CA CYS A 803 40.86 29.46 12.02
C CYS A 803 40.84 29.09 10.52
N GLN A 804 41.29 27.87 10.18
CA GLN A 804 41.56 27.48 8.80
C GLN A 804 40.31 27.20 7.95
N ASN A 805 39.24 26.65 8.54
CA ASN A 805 38.06 26.19 7.81
C ASN A 805 36.77 26.98 8.14
N ILE A 806 36.77 27.88 9.13
CA ILE A 806 35.59 28.70 9.47
C ILE A 806 35.84 30.21 9.32
N VAL A 807 37.02 30.71 9.70
CA VAL A 807 37.33 32.16 9.67
C VAL A 807 38.08 32.58 8.40
N GLU A 808 39.18 31.90 8.06
CA GLU A 808 40.09 32.31 6.98
C GLU A 808 39.60 31.92 5.58
N ARG A 809 38.62 31.01 5.49
CA ARG A 809 38.19 30.38 4.24
C ARG A 809 36.79 30.83 3.83
N VAL A 810 36.67 31.30 2.59
CA VAL A 810 35.39 31.62 1.95
C VAL A 810 34.93 30.43 1.11
N TYR A 811 33.68 30.03 1.29
CA TYR A 811 33.03 28.96 0.53
C TYR A 811 32.02 29.53 -0.46
N HIS A 812 31.95 28.92 -1.65
CA HIS A 812 31.06 29.30 -2.74
C HIS A 812 29.87 28.34 -2.88
N SER A 813 30.01 27.11 -2.38
CA SER A 813 28.91 26.15 -2.23
C SER A 813 27.91 26.65 -1.17
N ASP A 814 26.62 26.67 -1.52
CA ASP A 814 25.52 26.95 -0.60
C ASP A 814 25.51 25.99 0.60
N LEU A 815 25.88 24.72 0.40
CA LEU A 815 25.96 23.72 1.46
C LEU A 815 27.15 24.00 2.38
N ALA A 816 28.34 24.22 1.83
CA ALA A 816 29.52 24.51 2.64
C ALA A 816 29.36 25.82 3.44
N ALA A 817 28.84 26.88 2.82
CA ALA A 817 28.54 28.15 3.48
C ALA A 817 27.43 28.04 4.56
N LYS A 818 26.40 27.20 4.33
CA LYS A 818 25.36 26.84 5.33
C LYS A 818 25.99 26.19 6.56
N TYR A 819 26.93 25.24 6.37
CA TYR A 819 27.61 24.60 7.50
C TYR A 819 28.64 25.48 8.17
N GLN A 820 29.39 26.31 7.43
CA GLN A 820 30.29 27.32 8.01
C GLN A 820 29.56 28.21 9.02
N LYS A 821 28.44 28.82 8.60
CA LYS A 821 27.58 29.65 9.48
C LYS A 821 27.00 28.87 10.67
N ARG A 822 26.74 27.56 10.51
CA ARG A 822 26.27 26.69 11.60
C ARG A 822 27.39 26.42 12.62
N PHE A 823 28.61 26.15 12.17
CA PHE A 823 29.78 25.95 13.04
C PHE A 823 30.17 27.25 13.76
N GLU A 824 30.06 28.39 13.10
CA GLU A 824 30.23 29.72 13.70
C GLU A 824 29.19 29.98 14.80
N ARG A 825 27.89 29.91 14.48
CA ARG A 825 26.78 30.13 15.43
C ARG A 825 26.87 29.27 16.68
N TYR A 826 27.31 28.02 16.55
CA TYR A 826 27.31 27.03 17.63
C TYR A 826 28.70 26.76 18.24
N ARG A 827 29.71 27.58 17.93
CA ARG A 827 31.12 27.41 18.36
C ARG A 827 31.28 27.02 19.83
N GLU A 828 30.75 27.85 20.73
CA GLU A 828 30.85 27.66 22.19
C GLU A 828 30.03 26.48 22.74
N SER A 829 29.21 25.84 21.88
CA SER A 829 28.27 24.76 22.24
C SER A 829 28.52 23.44 21.53
N LEU A 830 29.48 23.35 20.60
CA LEU A 830 29.80 22.10 19.90
C LEU A 830 30.81 21.24 20.66
N PHE A 831 31.69 21.84 21.47
CA PHE A 831 32.87 21.18 22.03
C PHE A 831 32.96 21.21 23.56
N THR A 832 31.88 21.60 24.26
CA THR A 832 31.81 21.68 25.72
C THR A 832 32.17 20.35 26.41
N PHE A 833 31.91 19.21 25.75
CA PHE A 833 32.32 17.88 26.21
C PHE A 833 33.84 17.62 26.27
N LEU A 834 34.67 18.49 25.66
CA LEU A 834 36.13 18.44 25.80
C LEU A 834 36.62 19.13 27.08
N GLU A 835 35.76 19.89 27.75
CA GLU A 835 36.13 20.81 28.85
C GLU A 835 35.70 20.34 30.24
N GLN A 836 34.82 19.33 30.32
CA GLN A 836 34.20 18.88 31.55
C GLN A 836 34.02 17.36 31.50
N ASP A 837 34.33 16.68 32.61
CA ASP A 837 34.14 15.24 32.74
C ASP A 837 32.66 14.84 32.56
N ALA A 838 32.45 13.64 31.99
CA ALA A 838 31.16 12.98 31.80
C ALA A 838 30.10 13.65 30.91
N ILE A 839 30.31 14.87 30.40
CA ILE A 839 29.37 15.56 29.49
C ILE A 839 29.22 14.81 28.15
N PRO A 840 28.02 14.35 27.75
CA PRO A 840 27.85 13.58 26.51
C PRO A 840 27.90 14.43 25.23
N TRP A 841 28.61 13.95 24.20
CA TRP A 841 28.67 14.58 22.87
C TRP A 841 27.42 14.39 21.99
N ASN A 842 26.50 13.49 22.39
CA ASN A 842 25.26 13.21 21.66
C ASN A 842 24.04 13.16 22.59
N ASN A 843 22.85 13.27 21.98
CA ASN A 843 21.56 13.33 22.68
C ASN A 843 20.78 12.00 22.66
N ASN A 844 21.45 10.88 22.38
CA ASN A 844 20.77 9.61 22.10
C ASN A 844 20.04 9.04 23.34
N THR A 845 20.40 9.49 24.54
CA THR A 845 19.69 9.20 25.80
C THR A 845 18.24 9.66 25.77
N ALA A 846 17.99 10.91 25.32
CA ALA A 846 16.64 11.45 25.19
C ALA A 846 15.86 10.75 24.08
N GLU A 847 16.48 10.52 22.90
CA GLU A 847 15.88 9.71 21.83
C GLU A 847 15.45 8.32 22.34
N ARG A 848 16.31 7.65 23.13
CA ARG A 848 16.06 6.32 23.75
C ARG A 848 14.87 6.33 24.71
N ALA A 849 14.64 7.42 25.44
CA ALA A 849 13.50 7.60 26.33
C ALA A 849 12.20 7.86 25.53
N ILE A 850 12.21 8.85 24.63
CA ILE A 850 11.08 9.24 23.78
C ILE A 850 10.60 8.10 22.88
N ARG A 851 11.50 7.23 22.42
CA ARG A 851 11.17 6.08 21.57
C ARG A 851 10.04 5.20 22.14
N HIS A 852 9.87 5.13 23.46
CA HIS A 852 8.77 4.38 24.05
C HIS A 852 7.41 5.04 23.81
N LEU A 853 7.32 6.36 23.91
CA LEU A 853 6.12 7.13 23.56
C LEU A 853 5.83 7.05 22.06
N ALA A 854 6.87 7.18 21.22
CA ALA A 854 6.75 7.07 19.77
C ALA A 854 6.25 5.69 19.29
N ILE A 855 6.61 4.60 19.99
CA ILE A 855 6.04 3.26 19.76
C ILE A 855 4.59 3.20 20.26
N GLN A 856 4.29 3.74 21.44
CA GLN A 856 2.93 3.70 21.99
C GLN A 856 1.91 4.44 21.10
N ARG A 857 2.31 5.59 20.54
CA ARG A 857 1.55 6.36 19.54
C ARG A 857 1.15 5.50 18.34
N LYS A 858 2.04 4.62 17.84
CA LYS A 858 1.74 3.70 16.72
C LYS A 858 0.75 2.59 17.09
N ILE A 859 0.61 2.26 18.37
CA ILE A 859 -0.30 1.21 18.87
C ILE A 859 -1.68 1.79 19.22
N SER A 860 -1.72 2.94 19.90
CA SER A 860 -2.96 3.52 20.44
C SER A 860 -3.60 4.61 19.57
N GLY A 861 -2.87 5.19 18.62
CA GLY A 861 -3.36 6.24 17.72
C GLY A 861 -3.48 7.62 18.38
N SER A 862 -4.41 7.76 19.32
CA SER A 862 -4.68 9.02 20.04
C SER A 862 -4.92 8.78 21.53
N PHE A 863 -4.66 9.79 22.35
CA PHE A 863 -4.87 9.79 23.80
C PHE A 863 -6.05 10.69 24.19
N SER A 864 -6.64 10.45 25.37
CA SER A 864 -7.37 11.47 26.11
C SER A 864 -6.39 12.37 26.85
N GLU A 865 -6.79 13.60 27.15
CA GLU A 865 -5.97 14.60 27.84
C GLU A 865 -5.52 14.14 29.24
N SER A 866 -6.46 13.85 30.15
CA SER A 866 -6.15 13.28 31.48
C SER A 866 -5.41 11.95 31.42
N GLY A 867 -5.70 11.12 30.40
CA GLY A 867 -5.02 9.86 30.17
C GLY A 867 -3.60 10.01 29.67
N ALA A 868 -3.29 11.08 28.94
CA ALA A 868 -1.93 11.41 28.51
C ALA A 868 -1.08 11.83 29.71
N THR A 869 -1.54 12.76 30.54
CA THR A 869 -0.82 13.19 31.74
C THR A 869 -0.55 12.03 32.69
N SER A 870 -1.59 11.23 33.01
CA SER A 870 -1.45 10.03 33.86
C SER A 870 -0.41 9.04 33.29
N TYR A 871 -0.44 8.83 31.97
CA TYR A 871 0.48 7.93 31.28
C TYR A 871 1.92 8.46 31.25
N LEU A 872 2.14 9.77 31.11
CA LEU A 872 3.48 10.36 31.03
C LEU A 872 4.24 10.29 32.35
N VAL A 873 3.58 10.58 33.49
CA VAL A 873 4.17 10.42 34.83
C VAL A 873 4.65 8.97 35.04
N LEU A 874 3.77 8.00 34.75
CA LEU A 874 4.08 6.58 34.88
C LEU A 874 5.10 6.08 33.85
N LEU A 875 5.14 6.67 32.65
CA LEU A 875 6.16 6.40 31.64
C LEU A 875 7.54 6.90 32.10
N GLY A 876 7.60 8.07 32.76
CA GLY A 876 8.79 8.57 33.43
C GLY A 876 9.31 7.51 34.40
N ILE A 877 8.53 7.17 35.42
CA ILE A 877 8.88 6.16 36.43
C ILE A 877 9.31 4.81 35.80
N MET A 878 8.66 4.38 34.72
CA MET A 878 9.08 3.19 33.95
C MET A 878 10.48 3.35 33.33
N GLN A 879 10.81 4.49 32.73
CA GLN A 879 12.16 4.73 32.19
C GLN A 879 13.21 4.78 33.29
N ASN A 880 12.93 5.43 34.41
CA ASN A 880 13.85 5.49 35.56
C ASN A 880 14.16 4.09 36.08
N CYS A 881 13.12 3.28 36.31
CA CYS A 881 13.30 1.86 36.67
C CYS A 881 14.14 1.13 35.62
N ARG A 882 13.90 1.35 34.33
CA ARG A 882 14.63 0.70 33.23
C ARG A 882 16.10 1.13 33.15
N PHE A 883 16.41 2.41 33.28
CA PHE A 883 17.79 2.94 33.21
C PHE A 883 18.61 2.49 34.43
N GLN A 884 17.96 2.31 35.58
CA GLN A 884 18.59 1.78 36.80
C GLN A 884 18.50 0.25 36.96
N ASP A 885 18.15 -0.52 35.91
CA ASP A 885 18.01 -2.00 35.95
C ASP A 885 17.03 -2.56 37.01
N LYS A 886 16.03 -1.76 37.41
CA LYS A 886 14.98 -2.10 38.40
C LYS A 886 13.71 -2.60 37.73
N SER A 887 13.06 -3.60 38.33
CA SER A 887 11.79 -4.13 37.83
C SER A 887 10.62 -3.25 38.24
N LEU A 888 9.99 -2.55 37.28
CA LEU A 888 8.83 -1.70 37.54
C LEU A 888 7.70 -2.44 38.27
N LEU A 889 7.41 -3.69 37.89
CA LEU A 889 6.37 -4.48 38.55
C LEU A 889 6.72 -4.68 40.03
N LYS A 890 7.95 -5.06 40.36
CA LYS A 890 8.36 -5.23 41.77
C LYS A 890 8.35 -3.91 42.55
N PHE A 891 8.73 -2.79 41.93
CA PHE A 891 8.67 -1.45 42.52
C PHE A 891 7.22 -1.01 42.82
N PHE A 892 6.29 -1.26 41.89
CA PHE A 892 4.88 -1.03 42.15
C PHE A 892 4.34 -1.97 43.23
N MET A 893 4.70 -3.25 43.22
CA MET A 893 4.25 -4.22 44.23
C MET A 893 4.74 -3.91 45.66
N SER A 894 5.90 -3.26 45.83
CA SER A 894 6.39 -2.89 47.17
C SER A 894 5.70 -1.66 47.76
N GLY A 895 5.00 -0.87 46.94
CA GLY A 895 4.38 0.40 47.36
C GLY A 895 5.37 1.53 47.62
N GLU A 896 6.67 1.31 47.42
CA GLU A 896 7.73 2.29 47.65
C GLU A 896 7.57 3.52 46.75
N LYS A 897 8.05 4.67 47.23
CA LYS A 897 7.91 5.98 46.55
C LYS A 897 9.22 6.61 46.12
N ASP A 898 10.33 6.04 46.53
CA ASP A 898 11.68 6.43 46.12
C ASP A 898 12.31 5.27 45.37
N ILE A 899 12.66 5.49 44.10
CA ILE A 899 13.24 4.48 43.23
C ILE A 899 14.60 4.04 43.77
N ASP A 900 15.36 4.91 44.44
CA ASP A 900 16.72 4.60 44.90
C ASP A 900 16.74 3.75 46.17
N LYS A 901 15.77 3.98 47.07
CA LYS A 901 15.53 3.12 48.25
C LYS A 901 15.06 1.72 47.84
N PHE A 902 14.40 1.59 46.69
CA PHE A 902 14.03 0.30 46.13
C PHE A 902 15.27 -0.46 45.60
N LYS A 903 15.77 -1.38 46.43
CA LYS A 903 16.95 -2.22 46.11
C LYS A 903 16.70 -3.09 44.87
N ARG A 904 17.69 -3.14 43.98
CA ARG A 904 17.74 -4.10 42.86
C ARG A 904 17.64 -5.51 43.42
N THR A 905 16.56 -6.23 43.12
CA THR A 905 16.51 -7.66 43.40
C THR A 905 17.56 -8.37 42.56
N LYS A 906 18.47 -9.09 43.21
CA LYS A 906 19.26 -10.15 42.57
C LYS A 906 18.32 -11.17 41.91
#